data_AF-A0A2T0V2A5-F1
#
_entry.id   AF-A0A2T0V2A5-F1
#
_cell.length_a   1.000
_cell.length_b   1.000
_cell.length_c   1.000
_cell.angle_alpha   90.00
_cell.angle_beta   90.00
_cell.angle_gamma   90.00
#
_symmetry.space_group_name_H-M   'P 1'
#
loop_
_entity.id
_entity.type
_entity.pdbx_description
1 polymer ?
#
loop_
_entity_poly.entity_id
_entity_poly.type
_entity_poly.pdbx_seq_one_letter_code
_entity_poly.pdbx_strand_id
1 'polypeptide(L)'
;MTRTFPEGFVWGTGTSAYQVEGAWDADGKVPSVWDTALHSWLRTPDGTSGDRAIDQYHRLDEDLDLLQRLGAGAHRFSAAWPRIVTDAAGTVNPAGLDYYERVVDGLLARGIAPALNLYHWDTPQWMEDLGGMMTREFADHFGHFASVLAERLGDRVDQWFTMNEPTHPSLGGYVAGFLPPARREGTAGLASVHHLLLAHGTSILALRAAGAVGDIGTILSMNGVAPATTHPLDVAAAARADYFDGRLFLDPMLGHGHLPELAAVLGDTVREGDLDIIAQPMDVLGVNWYSRYTVASTERAAAHLAELPPRAAMFHGLAPVTAGLGFAIVPAPGLPWGGAHRQLTPGGFREALDWLADTYPDHPDVVITENGIGYADKPDVDGEVRDEARIRYLSWAIREVADAIADGVRVRGYHAWSSHDNLQYMAGFTQRFGLIHVDPDTLVRTPKASFDWYREVVRTGVVPTAVEQYPTGDHTGIDVPGVRNARGIGGLETVDGRHVREGLVFRSAGLHAITDEGRQALSELGVDTILDLRGRSEAARVPDEFPGVRLVHLPLHEPADPGAGSVLGAAADASGTPGLRDLYREIALTRGGEMVAGLRAIASADGAVLAHCTAGKDRTGVFIAVLLAAIGVRDDHIVRTYAESDERLGAEFRSEVMALLHPGSSGNSSFTEDALDDMLASPAELIEEVLETIRHDHGTVATYLAAFGFPSDELAGLRRKLVD
;
A
#
# COMPACT_ATOMS: atom_id res chain seq x y z
N MET A 1 -10.87 -4.79 -20.28
CA MET A 1 -10.28 -5.12 -21.61
C MET A 1 -8.80 -5.45 -21.45
N THR A 2 -8.30 -6.45 -22.16
CA THR A 2 -6.87 -6.79 -22.28
C THR A 2 -6.06 -5.58 -22.77
N ARG A 3 -4.81 -5.42 -22.29
CA ARG A 3 -3.88 -4.36 -22.74
C ARG A 3 -2.67 -4.98 -23.43
N THR A 4 -2.23 -4.36 -24.51
CA THR A 4 -1.04 -4.76 -25.28
C THR A 4 -0.05 -3.60 -25.27
N PHE A 5 1.21 -3.90 -24.98
CA PHE A 5 2.29 -2.90 -24.96
C PHE A 5 2.90 -2.67 -26.34
N PRO A 6 3.52 -1.49 -26.59
CA PRO A 6 4.19 -1.20 -27.84
C PRO A 6 5.29 -2.20 -28.18
N GLU A 7 5.54 -2.40 -29.48
CA GLU A 7 6.72 -3.14 -29.93
C GLU A 7 8.00 -2.46 -29.41
N GLY A 8 8.94 -3.27 -28.91
CA GLY A 8 10.18 -2.76 -28.32
C GLY A 8 10.07 -2.32 -26.86
N PHE A 9 8.91 -2.47 -26.20
CA PHE A 9 8.79 -2.22 -24.76
C PHE A 9 9.68 -3.18 -23.95
N VAL A 10 10.50 -2.63 -23.06
CA VAL A 10 11.50 -3.38 -22.31
C VAL A 10 10.88 -3.94 -21.02
N TRP A 11 10.72 -5.25 -20.95
CA TRP A 11 10.35 -5.93 -19.71
C TRP A 11 11.59 -6.36 -18.94
N GLY A 12 11.60 -6.11 -17.64
CA GLY A 12 12.71 -6.45 -16.77
C GLY A 12 12.29 -6.82 -15.35
N THR A 13 13.30 -6.99 -14.50
CA THR A 13 13.16 -7.17 -13.05
C THR A 13 14.26 -6.42 -12.32
N GLY A 14 14.10 -6.16 -11.03
CA GLY A 14 15.08 -5.42 -10.21
C GLY A 14 15.58 -6.19 -8.98
N THR A 15 16.82 -5.91 -8.58
CA THR A 15 17.42 -6.20 -7.25
C THR A 15 18.29 -5.03 -6.79
N SER A 16 18.78 -5.10 -5.54
CA SER A 16 19.82 -4.20 -5.03
C SER A 16 20.90 -5.00 -4.27
N ALA A 17 22.13 -4.51 -4.33
CA ALA A 17 23.33 -5.18 -3.84
C ALA A 17 23.20 -5.64 -2.39
N TYR A 18 22.96 -4.72 -1.46
CA TYR A 18 22.86 -5.04 -0.04
C TYR A 18 21.76 -6.06 0.28
N GLN A 19 20.67 -6.05 -0.50
CA GLN A 19 19.51 -6.90 -0.23
C GLN A 19 19.69 -8.33 -0.75
N VAL A 20 20.59 -8.57 -1.72
CA VAL A 20 20.75 -9.90 -2.36
C VAL A 20 22.15 -10.51 -2.25
N GLU A 21 23.21 -9.71 -2.26
CA GLU A 21 24.57 -10.23 -2.45
C GLU A 21 25.04 -11.11 -1.29
N GLY A 22 24.91 -10.62 -0.05
CA GLY A 22 25.58 -11.21 1.10
C GLY A 22 27.09 -11.01 1.03
N ALA A 23 27.84 -11.95 1.60
CA ALA A 23 29.31 -11.96 1.59
C ALA A 23 29.88 -10.60 2.04
N TRP A 24 29.35 -10.08 3.14
CA TRP A 24 29.47 -8.69 3.54
C TRP A 24 30.90 -8.23 3.86
N ASP A 25 31.78 -9.15 4.24
CA ASP A 25 33.21 -8.95 4.58
C ASP A 25 34.16 -9.76 3.69
N ALA A 26 33.65 -10.35 2.61
CA ALA A 26 34.45 -11.15 1.68
C ALA A 26 35.22 -10.27 0.68
N ASP A 27 36.36 -10.78 0.22
CA ASP A 27 37.15 -10.24 -0.90
C ASP A 27 37.45 -8.73 -0.80
N GLY A 28 37.69 -8.25 0.43
CA GLY A 28 38.09 -6.86 0.68
C GLY A 28 36.94 -5.86 0.72
N LYS A 29 35.67 -6.29 0.66
CA LYS A 29 34.53 -5.40 0.91
C LYS A 29 34.62 -4.80 2.31
N VAL A 30 34.42 -3.48 2.41
CA VAL A 30 34.35 -2.77 3.70
C VAL A 30 32.90 -2.65 4.20
N PRO A 31 32.66 -2.30 5.48
CA PRO A 31 31.30 -2.09 5.98
C PRO A 31 30.62 -0.89 5.32
N SER A 32 29.33 -1.03 5.06
CA SER A 32 28.39 0.06 4.75
C SER A 32 27.73 0.61 6.02
N VAL A 33 27.01 1.72 5.91
CA VAL A 33 26.14 2.23 6.98
C VAL A 33 25.07 1.21 7.41
N TRP A 34 24.59 0.36 6.50
CA TRP A 34 23.63 -0.70 6.82
C TRP A 34 24.26 -1.85 7.60
N ASP A 35 25.49 -2.25 7.24
CA ASP A 35 26.28 -3.23 8.01
C ASP A 35 26.48 -2.74 9.45
N THR A 36 26.96 -1.51 9.59
CA THR A 36 27.16 -0.87 10.91
C THR A 36 25.87 -0.85 11.72
N ALA A 37 24.75 -0.44 11.13
CA ALA A 37 23.48 -0.37 11.82
C ALA A 37 23.00 -1.75 12.29
N LEU A 38 22.96 -2.75 11.41
CA LEU A 38 22.45 -4.09 11.71
C LEU A 38 23.35 -4.86 12.70
N HIS A 39 24.66 -4.59 12.72
CA HIS A 39 25.57 -5.16 13.72
C HIS A 39 25.54 -4.44 15.07
N SER A 40 25.00 -3.22 15.14
CA SER A 40 25.03 -2.40 16.35
C SER A 40 23.65 -2.21 16.98
N TRP A 41 22.83 -1.30 16.45
CA TRP A 41 21.60 -0.82 17.09
C TRP A 41 20.30 -1.21 16.37
N LEU A 42 20.36 -1.56 15.09
CA LEU A 42 19.19 -1.99 14.32
C LEU A 42 19.05 -3.51 14.38
N ARG A 43 17.82 -4.00 14.58
CA ARG A 43 17.49 -5.44 14.52
C ARG A 43 16.22 -5.60 13.70
N THR A 44 16.27 -6.53 12.75
CA THR A 44 15.08 -6.95 11.99
C THR A 44 14.19 -7.84 12.85
N PRO A 45 12.87 -7.91 12.58
CA PRO A 45 11.94 -8.72 13.36
C PRO A 45 12.27 -10.22 13.38
N ASP A 46 12.89 -10.74 12.32
CA ASP A 46 13.29 -12.15 12.18
C ASP A 46 14.78 -12.39 12.48
N GLY A 47 15.52 -11.35 12.88
CA GLY A 47 16.94 -11.43 13.23
C GLY A 47 17.88 -11.58 12.02
N THR A 48 17.38 -11.47 10.79
CA THR A 48 18.19 -11.53 9.57
C THR A 48 18.96 -10.25 9.30
N SER A 49 20.08 -10.32 8.57
CA SER A 49 20.91 -9.18 8.17
C SER A 49 21.42 -9.33 6.73
N GLY A 50 22.13 -8.29 6.24
CA GLY A 50 22.80 -8.30 4.94
C GLY A 50 24.05 -9.18 4.89
N ASP A 51 24.47 -9.81 6.00
CA ASP A 51 25.69 -10.62 6.07
C ASP A 51 25.67 -11.75 5.04
N ARG A 52 24.52 -12.42 4.95
CA ARG A 52 24.24 -13.52 4.03
C ARG A 52 23.24 -13.12 2.95
N ALA A 53 22.23 -12.32 3.27
CA ALA A 53 21.11 -12.02 2.36
C ALA A 53 20.58 -13.31 1.67
N ILE A 54 20.56 -13.37 0.34
CA ILE A 54 20.30 -14.61 -0.43
C ILE A 54 21.56 -15.27 -1.00
N ASP A 55 22.73 -14.77 -0.63
CA ASP A 55 24.04 -15.28 -1.05
C ASP A 55 24.25 -15.25 -2.57
N GLN A 56 23.68 -14.24 -3.24
CA GLN A 56 23.83 -14.08 -4.69
C GLN A 56 25.30 -13.93 -5.10
N TYR A 57 26.15 -13.39 -4.22
CA TYR A 57 27.59 -13.27 -4.48
C TYR A 57 28.24 -14.61 -4.88
N HIS A 58 27.84 -15.70 -4.21
CA HIS A 58 28.34 -17.04 -4.49
C HIS A 58 27.43 -17.84 -5.44
N ARG A 59 26.15 -17.47 -5.55
CA ARG A 59 25.11 -18.20 -6.32
C ARG A 59 24.68 -17.50 -7.60
N LEU A 60 25.50 -16.57 -8.09
CA LEU A 60 25.18 -15.72 -9.23
C LEU A 60 24.65 -16.49 -10.44
N ASP A 61 25.32 -17.56 -10.86
CA ASP A 61 24.90 -18.33 -12.04
C ASP A 61 23.50 -18.96 -11.90
N GLU A 62 23.15 -19.44 -10.70
CA GLU A 62 21.81 -19.98 -10.41
C GLU A 62 20.74 -18.90 -10.59
N ASP A 63 20.98 -17.71 -10.03
CA ASP A 63 20.05 -16.59 -10.11
C ASP A 63 19.94 -16.06 -11.56
N LEU A 64 21.05 -15.97 -12.29
CA LEU A 64 21.06 -15.53 -13.69
C LEU A 64 20.35 -16.53 -14.62
N ASP A 65 20.47 -17.83 -14.39
CA ASP A 65 19.74 -18.87 -15.13
C ASP A 65 18.22 -18.76 -14.91
N LEU A 66 17.79 -18.41 -13.70
CA LEU A 66 16.38 -18.14 -13.40
C LEU A 66 15.86 -16.91 -14.12
N LEU A 67 16.65 -15.83 -14.20
CA LEU A 67 16.32 -14.64 -14.99
C LEU A 67 16.21 -14.95 -16.47
N GLN A 68 17.11 -15.78 -17.01
CA GLN A 68 17.01 -16.24 -18.41
C GLN A 68 15.73 -17.03 -18.64
N ARG A 69 15.35 -17.91 -17.71
CA ARG A 69 14.11 -18.69 -17.80
C ARG A 69 12.87 -17.81 -17.75
N LEU A 70 12.90 -16.72 -16.97
CA LEU A 70 11.83 -15.71 -16.93
C LEU A 70 11.64 -15.05 -18.29
N GLY A 71 12.72 -14.87 -19.06
CA GLY A 71 12.71 -14.35 -20.42
C GLY A 71 12.58 -12.83 -20.52
N ALA A 72 12.76 -12.10 -19.41
CA ALA A 72 12.77 -10.64 -19.39
C ALA A 72 14.02 -10.12 -20.12
N GLY A 73 13.85 -9.03 -20.88
CA GLY A 73 14.90 -8.46 -21.74
C GLY A 73 15.95 -7.65 -20.99
N ALA A 74 15.66 -7.21 -19.76
CA ALA A 74 16.59 -6.45 -18.94
C ALA A 74 16.59 -6.90 -17.47
N HIS A 75 17.71 -6.68 -16.78
CA HIS A 75 17.79 -6.83 -15.33
C HIS A 75 18.46 -5.62 -14.72
N ARG A 76 17.72 -4.94 -13.84
CA ARG A 76 18.24 -3.87 -13.00
C ARG A 76 18.88 -4.45 -11.75
N PHE A 77 20.12 -4.05 -11.48
CA PHE A 77 20.82 -4.36 -10.23
C PHE A 77 21.57 -3.11 -9.75
N SER A 78 22.07 -3.10 -8.51
CA SER A 78 22.96 -2.04 -8.04
C SER A 78 24.37 -2.54 -7.79
N ALA A 79 25.34 -1.64 -7.83
CA ALA A 79 26.70 -1.91 -7.40
C ALA A 79 26.93 -1.44 -5.97
N ALA A 80 27.53 -2.28 -5.13
CA ALA A 80 27.93 -1.94 -3.78
C ALA A 80 29.20 -1.09 -3.83
N TRP A 81 29.04 0.21 -3.61
CA TRP A 81 30.17 1.13 -3.39
C TRP A 81 31.23 0.58 -2.43
N PRO A 82 30.89 0.05 -1.23
CA PRO A 82 31.89 -0.45 -0.28
C PRO A 82 32.64 -1.70 -0.75
N ARG A 83 32.20 -2.35 -1.84
CA ARG A 83 32.92 -3.47 -2.45
C ARG A 83 33.97 -2.99 -3.46
N ILE A 84 33.80 -1.80 -4.04
CA ILE A 84 34.62 -1.29 -5.15
C ILE A 84 35.63 -0.24 -4.69
N VAL A 85 35.21 0.75 -3.90
CA VAL A 85 36.12 1.79 -3.36
C VAL A 85 36.13 1.67 -1.84
N THR A 86 37.28 1.30 -1.29
CA THR A 86 37.38 0.80 0.08
C THR A 86 37.86 1.83 1.09
N ASP A 87 38.31 3.00 0.65
CA ASP A 87 38.76 4.08 1.51
C ASP A 87 38.68 5.47 0.85
N ALA A 88 38.95 6.50 1.65
CA ALA A 88 38.97 7.89 1.22
C ALA A 88 40.12 8.24 0.26
N ALA A 89 41.13 7.38 0.11
CA ALA A 89 42.17 7.59 -0.89
C ALA A 89 41.70 7.17 -2.29
N GLY A 90 40.50 6.59 -2.41
CA GLY A 90 39.96 6.10 -3.67
C GLY A 90 40.54 4.73 -4.05
N THR A 91 41.03 3.95 -3.09
CA THR A 91 41.59 2.61 -3.35
C THR A 91 40.53 1.72 -4.00
N VAL A 92 40.81 1.29 -5.22
CA VAL A 92 39.96 0.38 -5.99
C VAL A 92 40.26 -1.05 -5.58
N ASN A 93 39.22 -1.81 -5.24
CA ASN A 93 39.29 -3.24 -4.97
C ASN A 93 39.04 -4.06 -6.25
N PRO A 94 40.06 -4.72 -6.83
CA PRO A 94 39.91 -5.48 -8.07
C PRO A 94 38.88 -6.61 -7.97
N ALA A 95 38.84 -7.33 -6.84
CA ALA A 95 37.90 -8.44 -6.66
C ALA A 95 36.43 -7.98 -6.68
N GLY A 96 36.17 -6.78 -6.16
CA GLY A 96 34.86 -6.15 -6.25
C GLY A 96 34.45 -5.83 -7.69
N LEU A 97 35.37 -5.29 -8.49
CA LEU A 97 35.11 -5.05 -9.91
C LEU A 97 34.91 -6.34 -10.70
N ASP A 98 35.71 -7.36 -10.42
CA ASP A 98 35.61 -8.66 -11.09
C ASP A 98 34.25 -9.33 -10.81
N TYR A 99 33.65 -9.11 -9.63
CA TYR A 99 32.29 -9.54 -9.34
C TYR A 99 31.25 -8.87 -10.26
N TYR A 100 31.26 -7.54 -10.37
CA TYR A 100 30.27 -6.85 -11.23
C TYR A 100 30.50 -7.07 -12.71
N GLU A 101 31.75 -7.30 -13.14
CA GLU A 101 32.06 -7.78 -14.48
C GLU A 101 31.41 -9.15 -14.75
N ARG A 102 31.49 -10.09 -13.80
CA ARG A 102 30.78 -11.38 -13.90
C ARG A 102 29.26 -11.22 -13.93
N VAL A 103 28.69 -10.26 -13.19
CA VAL A 103 27.25 -9.97 -13.24
C VAL A 103 26.85 -9.49 -14.64
N VAL A 104 27.54 -8.46 -15.17
CA VAL A 104 27.27 -7.88 -16.49
C VAL A 104 27.47 -8.90 -17.60
N ASP A 105 28.62 -9.57 -17.62
CA ASP A 105 28.95 -10.56 -18.65
C ASP A 105 28.00 -11.77 -18.58
N GLY A 106 27.63 -12.17 -17.36
CA GLY A 106 26.68 -13.26 -17.13
C GLY A 106 25.27 -12.95 -17.61
N LEU A 107 24.81 -11.70 -17.46
CA LEU A 107 23.53 -11.22 -18.01
C LEU A 107 23.57 -11.19 -19.53
N LEU A 108 24.60 -10.59 -20.11
CA LEU A 108 24.77 -10.48 -21.56
C LEU A 108 24.89 -11.86 -22.23
N ALA A 109 25.62 -12.80 -21.62
CA ALA A 109 25.71 -14.19 -22.09
C ALA A 109 24.36 -14.91 -22.15
N ARG A 110 23.38 -14.44 -21.37
CA ARG A 110 22.01 -14.96 -21.33
C ARG A 110 21.02 -14.14 -22.17
N GLY A 111 21.50 -13.09 -22.86
CA GLY A 111 20.70 -12.21 -23.69
C GLY A 111 19.87 -11.20 -22.88
N ILE A 112 20.32 -10.85 -21.68
CA ILE A 112 19.65 -9.91 -20.79
C ILE A 112 20.46 -8.62 -20.74
N ALA A 113 19.81 -7.49 -21.03
CA ALA A 113 20.40 -6.17 -20.96
C ALA A 113 20.69 -5.77 -19.50
N PRO A 114 21.93 -5.41 -19.15
CA PRO A 114 22.27 -4.90 -17.82
C PRO A 114 21.82 -3.45 -17.63
N ALA A 115 21.07 -3.20 -16.56
CA ALA A 115 20.66 -1.87 -16.12
C ALA A 115 21.28 -1.58 -14.72
N LEU A 116 22.41 -0.88 -14.69
CA LEU A 116 23.22 -0.72 -13.50
C LEU A 116 22.84 0.56 -12.73
N ASN A 117 22.44 0.40 -11.47
CA ASN A 117 22.26 1.50 -10.52
C ASN A 117 23.51 1.68 -9.63
N LEU A 118 24.16 2.83 -9.71
CA LEU A 118 25.39 3.12 -8.99
C LEU A 118 25.17 3.15 -7.47
N TYR A 119 24.07 3.73 -6.98
CA TYR A 119 23.84 3.89 -5.55
C TYR A 119 22.48 3.37 -5.08
N HIS A 120 22.50 2.40 -4.16
CA HIS A 120 21.30 1.88 -3.51
C HIS A 120 21.47 1.79 -1.98
N TRP A 121 21.74 2.95 -1.38
CA TRP A 121 21.70 3.23 0.07
C TRP A 121 22.84 2.66 0.92
N ASP A 122 23.79 1.97 0.32
CA ASP A 122 24.88 1.27 0.97
C ASP A 122 26.18 2.11 1.04
N THR A 123 26.05 3.38 1.43
CA THR A 123 27.20 4.28 1.67
C THR A 123 28.27 3.58 2.50
N PRO A 124 29.55 3.55 2.05
CA PRO A 124 30.63 3.00 2.85
C PRO A 124 30.75 3.70 4.20
N GLN A 125 30.97 2.96 5.28
CA GLN A 125 31.06 3.54 6.62
C GLN A 125 32.18 4.57 6.73
N TRP A 126 33.30 4.37 6.03
CA TRP A 126 34.40 5.34 5.99
C TRP A 126 33.96 6.70 5.42
N MET A 127 32.99 6.74 4.49
CA MET A 127 32.47 7.98 3.94
C MET A 127 31.54 8.66 4.94
N GLU A 128 30.73 7.89 5.69
CA GLU A 128 29.94 8.45 6.80
C GLU A 128 30.83 9.00 7.92
N ASP A 129 31.94 8.34 8.23
CA ASP A 129 32.89 8.78 9.27
C ASP A 129 33.56 10.13 8.90
N LEU A 130 33.61 10.47 7.60
CA LEU A 130 34.03 11.77 7.09
C LEU A 130 32.92 12.83 7.08
N GLY A 131 31.72 12.49 7.55
CA GLY A 131 30.55 13.35 7.62
C GLY A 131 29.44 12.98 6.63
N GLY A 132 29.68 12.00 5.75
CA GLY A 132 28.68 11.43 4.85
C GLY A 132 28.10 12.44 3.86
N MET A 133 26.81 12.28 3.54
CA MET A 133 26.10 13.13 2.58
C MET A 133 25.99 14.60 3.04
N MET A 134 26.25 14.91 4.31
CA MET A 134 26.29 16.29 4.78
C MET A 134 27.50 17.07 4.26
N THR A 135 28.47 16.39 3.65
CA THR A 135 29.71 16.96 3.15
C THR A 135 29.72 17.02 1.63
N ARG A 136 30.38 18.04 1.08
CA ARG A 136 30.47 18.22 -0.37
C ARG A 136 31.31 17.13 -1.02
N GLU A 137 32.33 16.68 -0.29
CA GLU A 137 33.29 15.63 -0.67
C GLU A 137 32.58 14.31 -1.01
N PHE A 138 31.35 14.09 -0.51
CA PHE A 138 30.50 12.98 -0.92
C PHE A 138 30.33 12.91 -2.45
N ALA A 139 30.08 14.05 -3.11
CA ALA A 139 29.91 14.10 -4.55
C ALA A 139 31.19 13.76 -5.32
N ASP A 140 32.35 14.16 -4.80
CA ASP A 140 33.65 13.89 -5.42
C ASP A 140 34.00 12.40 -5.30
N HIS A 141 33.84 11.81 -4.11
CA HIS A 141 34.08 10.38 -3.90
C HIS A 141 33.11 9.51 -4.67
N PHE A 142 31.84 9.92 -4.77
CA PHE A 142 30.85 9.20 -5.55
C PHE A 142 31.12 9.29 -7.06
N GLY A 143 31.56 10.47 -7.54
CA GLY A 143 32.01 10.64 -8.92
C GLY A 143 33.20 9.74 -9.30
N HIS A 144 34.18 9.59 -8.41
CA HIS A 144 35.30 8.65 -8.59
C HIS A 144 34.82 7.19 -8.64
N PHE A 145 33.88 6.82 -7.76
CA PHE A 145 33.27 5.48 -7.81
C PHE A 145 32.54 5.23 -9.14
N ALA A 146 31.79 6.23 -9.64
CA ALA A 146 31.13 6.15 -10.94
C ALA A 146 32.12 6.01 -12.11
N SER A 147 33.24 6.76 -12.09
CA SER A 147 34.26 6.65 -13.14
C SER A 147 34.93 5.28 -13.15
N VAL A 148 35.25 4.72 -11.98
CA VAL A 148 35.85 3.39 -11.85
C VAL A 148 34.97 2.29 -12.46
N LEU A 149 33.65 2.37 -12.24
CA LEU A 149 32.69 1.43 -12.85
C LEU A 149 32.56 1.65 -14.36
N ALA A 150 32.50 2.90 -14.82
CA ALA A 150 32.39 3.23 -16.24
C ALA A 150 33.63 2.79 -17.03
N GLU A 151 34.83 2.94 -16.47
CA GLU A 151 36.07 2.49 -17.12
C GLU A 151 36.10 0.98 -17.34
N ARG A 152 35.45 0.19 -16.48
CA ARG A 152 35.40 -1.28 -16.57
C ARG A 152 34.23 -1.80 -17.41
N LEU A 153 33.05 -1.19 -17.29
CA LEU A 153 31.78 -1.74 -17.78
C LEU A 153 31.05 -0.80 -18.76
N GLY A 154 31.56 0.42 -18.97
CA GLY A 154 30.95 1.47 -19.79
C GLY A 154 30.68 1.08 -21.23
N ASP A 155 31.39 0.08 -21.75
CA ASP A 155 31.28 -0.39 -23.13
C ASP A 155 30.05 -1.28 -23.39
N ARG A 156 29.38 -1.78 -22.34
CA ARG A 156 28.35 -2.83 -22.48
C ARG A 156 27.21 -2.79 -21.47
N VAL A 157 27.09 -1.70 -20.72
CA VAL A 157 25.91 -1.44 -19.87
C VAL A 157 24.92 -0.56 -20.61
N ASP A 158 23.70 -1.05 -20.77
CA ASP A 158 22.65 -0.43 -21.60
C ASP A 158 21.98 0.76 -20.88
N GLN A 159 21.85 0.69 -19.56
CA GLN A 159 21.26 1.74 -18.75
C GLN A 159 22.07 1.98 -17.48
N TRP A 160 22.34 3.24 -17.19
CA TRP A 160 23.03 3.70 -16.00
C TRP A 160 22.11 4.58 -15.17
N PHE A 161 21.88 4.19 -13.92
CA PHE A 161 21.17 5.01 -12.96
C PHE A 161 22.15 5.48 -11.89
N THR A 162 22.18 6.78 -11.67
CA THR A 162 23.10 7.39 -10.69
C THR A 162 22.72 7.08 -9.26
N MET A 163 21.43 7.03 -8.92
CA MET A 163 20.96 6.74 -7.58
C MET A 163 19.52 6.24 -7.56
N ASN A 164 19.22 5.45 -6.53
CA ASN A 164 17.88 4.98 -6.22
C ASN A 164 17.25 5.80 -5.08
N GLU A 165 16.10 6.39 -5.35
CA GLU A 165 15.18 6.98 -4.36
C GLU A 165 15.89 7.89 -3.35
N PRO A 166 16.54 8.98 -3.82
CA PRO A 166 17.44 9.79 -2.99
C PRO A 166 16.75 10.47 -1.79
N THR A 167 15.42 10.56 -1.79
CA THR A 167 14.60 11.01 -0.65
C THR A 167 14.81 10.15 0.60
N HIS A 168 14.93 8.82 0.45
CA HIS A 168 15.11 7.90 1.59
C HIS A 168 16.44 8.13 2.34
N PRO A 169 17.62 8.01 1.70
CA PRO A 169 18.90 8.18 2.39
C PRO A 169 19.14 9.62 2.86
N SER A 170 18.57 10.64 2.20
CA SER A 170 18.69 12.04 2.64
C SER A 170 17.71 12.39 3.78
N LEU A 171 16.40 12.44 3.49
CA LEU A 171 15.39 12.83 4.48
C LEU A 171 15.27 11.79 5.60
N GLY A 172 15.28 10.49 5.26
CA GLY A 172 15.20 9.42 6.25
C GLY A 172 16.49 9.18 7.02
N GLY A 173 17.65 9.39 6.39
CA GLY A 173 18.96 9.15 6.99
C GLY A 173 19.53 10.31 7.81
N TYR A 174 19.31 11.57 7.37
CA TYR A 174 19.93 12.75 7.99
C TYR A 174 18.95 13.77 8.55
N VAL A 175 17.75 13.93 7.96
CA VAL A 175 16.76 14.88 8.50
C VAL A 175 16.01 14.25 9.67
N ALA A 176 15.37 13.10 9.43
CA ALA A 176 14.51 12.43 10.38
C ALA A 176 15.21 11.33 11.20
N GLY A 177 16.25 10.71 10.65
CA GLY A 177 17.10 9.73 11.34
C GLY A 177 16.40 8.43 11.71
N PHE A 178 15.56 7.90 10.82
CA PHE A 178 14.94 6.57 10.97
C PHE A 178 15.58 5.50 10.06
N LEU A 179 16.37 5.90 9.06
CA LEU A 179 17.23 5.00 8.27
C LEU A 179 18.69 5.21 8.65
N PRO A 180 19.57 4.20 8.50
CA PRO A 180 21.01 4.39 8.63
C PRO A 180 21.50 5.57 7.76
N PRO A 181 22.38 6.45 8.27
CA PRO A 181 23.12 6.39 9.55
C PRO A 181 22.34 6.88 10.79
N ALA A 182 21.03 7.14 10.67
CA ALA A 182 20.12 7.55 11.73
C ALA A 182 20.46 8.90 12.39
N ARG A 183 20.95 9.85 11.59
CA ARG A 183 21.23 11.22 12.02
C ARG A 183 19.95 12.05 12.05
N ARG A 184 19.80 12.90 13.06
CA ARG A 184 18.60 13.73 13.32
C ARG A 184 18.95 15.21 13.26
N GLU A 185 19.45 15.64 12.11
CA GLU A 185 19.96 16.99 11.88
C GLU A 185 18.84 18.01 11.64
N GLY A 186 17.58 17.56 11.50
CA GLY A 186 16.45 18.43 11.18
C GLY A 186 16.71 19.21 9.90
N THR A 187 16.43 20.51 9.91
CA THR A 187 16.63 21.39 8.74
C THR A 187 18.07 21.41 8.23
N ALA A 188 19.08 21.29 9.10
CA ALA A 188 20.48 21.24 8.66
C ALA A 188 20.76 20.01 7.79
N GLY A 189 20.00 18.92 8.01
CA GLY A 189 20.04 17.70 7.23
C GLY A 189 19.74 17.89 5.73
N LEU A 190 19.11 18.99 5.34
CA LEU A 190 18.83 19.30 3.94
C LEU A 190 20.10 19.52 3.10
N ALA A 191 21.26 19.76 3.72
CA ALA A 191 22.54 19.74 3.01
C ALA A 191 22.79 18.39 2.32
N SER A 192 22.31 17.28 2.90
CA SER A 192 22.41 15.95 2.28
C SER A 192 21.65 15.86 0.95
N VAL A 193 20.52 16.56 0.81
CA VAL A 193 19.77 16.63 -0.45
C VAL A 193 20.61 17.30 -1.53
N HIS A 194 21.22 18.44 -1.20
CA HIS A 194 22.03 19.19 -2.15
C HIS A 194 23.27 18.42 -2.61
N HIS A 195 24.03 17.81 -1.70
CA HIS A 195 25.22 17.05 -2.08
C HIS A 195 24.90 15.74 -2.79
N LEU A 196 23.74 15.11 -2.51
CA LEU A 196 23.30 13.95 -3.25
C LEU A 196 22.90 14.34 -4.69
N LEU A 197 22.22 15.48 -4.88
CA LEU A 197 21.99 16.07 -6.21
C LEU A 197 23.31 16.38 -6.93
N LEU A 198 24.29 16.94 -6.23
CA LEU A 198 25.60 17.22 -6.82
C LEU A 198 26.30 15.91 -7.23
N ALA A 199 26.21 14.87 -6.40
CA ALA A 199 26.74 13.54 -6.68
C ALA A 199 26.09 12.90 -7.92
N HIS A 200 24.78 13.11 -8.13
CA HIS A 200 24.08 12.72 -9.36
C HIS A 200 24.75 13.35 -10.59
N GLY A 201 24.85 14.68 -10.60
CA GLY A 201 25.45 15.43 -11.71
C GLY A 201 26.90 15.06 -11.99
N THR A 202 27.72 14.98 -10.96
CA THR A 202 29.13 14.57 -11.06
C THR A 202 29.26 13.16 -11.62
N SER A 203 28.36 12.25 -11.26
CA SER A 203 28.36 10.88 -11.79
C SER A 203 28.02 10.85 -13.28
N ILE A 204 27.05 11.65 -13.74
CA ILE A 204 26.77 11.77 -15.18
C ILE A 204 28.00 12.24 -15.95
N LEU A 205 28.70 13.26 -15.44
CA LEU A 205 29.94 13.74 -16.04
C LEU A 205 31.01 12.65 -16.08
N ALA A 206 31.18 11.89 -15.00
CA ALA A 206 32.14 10.80 -14.91
C ALA A 206 31.85 9.67 -15.92
N LEU A 207 30.60 9.22 -16.00
CA LEU A 207 30.14 8.20 -16.96
C LEU A 207 30.41 8.64 -18.40
N ARG A 208 30.05 9.90 -18.74
CA ARG A 208 30.28 10.48 -20.07
C ARG A 208 31.75 10.64 -20.41
N ALA A 209 32.57 11.07 -19.46
CA ALA A 209 34.01 11.23 -19.65
C ALA A 209 34.71 9.89 -19.93
N ALA A 210 34.23 8.80 -19.32
CA ALA A 210 34.71 7.45 -19.58
C ALA A 210 34.16 6.83 -20.88
N GLY A 211 33.21 7.49 -21.56
CA GLY A 211 32.64 7.02 -22.82
C GLY A 211 31.60 5.91 -22.67
N ALA A 212 30.84 5.89 -21.57
CA ALA A 212 29.75 4.94 -21.39
C ALA A 212 28.72 5.03 -22.56
N VAL A 213 28.31 3.87 -23.11
CA VAL A 213 27.51 3.79 -24.34
C VAL A 213 25.99 3.76 -24.15
N GLY A 214 25.52 3.49 -22.92
CA GLY A 214 24.10 3.35 -22.57
C GLY A 214 23.43 4.65 -22.12
N ASP A 215 22.12 4.58 -21.90
CA ASP A 215 21.31 5.71 -21.43
C ASP A 215 21.64 6.04 -19.96
N ILE A 216 21.83 7.32 -19.64
CA ILE A 216 22.21 7.76 -18.29
C ILE A 216 21.07 8.54 -17.63
N GLY A 217 20.76 8.20 -16.38
CA GLY A 217 19.64 8.77 -15.65
C GLY A 217 19.73 8.65 -14.13
N THR A 218 18.57 8.77 -13.50
CA THR A 218 18.36 8.60 -12.05
C THR A 218 17.10 7.79 -11.80
N ILE A 219 16.87 7.34 -10.56
CA ILE A 219 15.65 6.66 -10.15
C ILE A 219 15.02 7.42 -8.98
N LEU A 220 13.76 7.80 -9.11
CA LEU A 220 12.99 8.47 -8.07
C LEU A 220 11.79 7.62 -7.65
N SER A 221 11.50 7.59 -6.34
CA SER A 221 10.16 7.23 -5.89
C SER A 221 9.24 8.38 -6.28
N MET A 222 8.17 8.09 -7.00
CA MET A 222 7.10 9.05 -7.22
C MET A 222 5.83 8.33 -6.83
N ASN A 223 5.32 8.58 -5.63
CA ASN A 223 4.16 7.87 -5.10
C ASN A 223 2.86 8.53 -5.58
N GLY A 224 2.91 9.85 -5.81
CA GLY A 224 1.72 10.68 -5.94
C GLY A 224 1.12 10.97 -4.55
N VAL A 225 0.46 12.12 -4.42
CA VAL A 225 -0.01 12.62 -3.12
C VAL A 225 -1.49 12.96 -3.19
N ALA A 226 -2.27 12.45 -2.24
CA ALA A 226 -3.66 12.81 -2.04
C ALA A 226 -3.92 13.33 -0.61
N PRO A 227 -4.76 14.36 -0.43
CA PRO A 227 -5.17 14.76 0.90
C PRO A 227 -6.05 13.66 1.53
N ALA A 228 -5.92 13.45 2.85
CA ALA A 228 -6.69 12.46 3.59
C ALA A 228 -8.20 12.78 3.58
N THR A 229 -8.53 14.06 3.58
CA THR A 229 -9.91 14.56 3.50
C THR A 229 -9.96 15.81 2.61
N THR A 230 -11.17 16.27 2.29
CA THR A 230 -11.38 17.53 1.56
C THR A 230 -11.20 18.78 2.42
N HIS A 231 -10.83 18.62 3.70
CA HIS A 231 -10.61 19.75 4.60
C HIS A 231 -9.45 20.64 4.10
N PRO A 232 -9.57 21.98 4.14
CA PRO A 232 -8.58 22.88 3.56
C PRO A 232 -7.14 22.69 4.09
N LEU A 233 -6.98 22.32 5.36
CA LEU A 233 -5.65 22.06 5.94
C LEU A 233 -4.98 20.81 5.37
N ASP A 234 -5.73 19.77 5.05
CA ASP A 234 -5.18 18.55 4.45
C ASP A 234 -4.83 18.80 2.99
N VAL A 235 -5.68 19.53 2.25
CA VAL A 235 -5.39 19.97 0.88
C VAL A 235 -4.10 20.79 0.83
N ALA A 236 -3.92 21.74 1.75
CA ALA A 236 -2.69 22.51 1.84
C ALA A 236 -1.47 21.65 2.25
N ALA A 237 -1.67 20.63 3.09
CA ALA A 237 -0.63 19.67 3.46
C ALA A 237 -0.23 18.79 2.26
N ALA A 238 -1.18 18.35 1.45
CA ALA A 238 -0.95 17.62 0.21
C ALA A 238 -0.13 18.43 -0.80
N ALA A 239 -0.47 19.70 -1.00
CA ALA A 239 0.31 20.58 -1.87
C ALA A 239 1.77 20.77 -1.38
N ARG A 240 2.02 20.71 -0.07
CA ARG A 240 3.39 20.71 0.48
C ARG A 240 4.09 19.38 0.27
N ALA A 241 3.40 18.27 0.53
CA ALA A 241 3.96 16.93 0.38
C ALA A 241 4.33 16.59 -1.07
N ASP A 242 3.58 17.09 -2.05
CA ASP A 242 3.88 16.98 -3.49
C ASP A 242 5.31 17.46 -3.82
N TYR A 243 5.76 18.55 -3.19
CA TYR A 243 7.12 19.02 -3.36
C TYR A 243 8.16 17.99 -2.90
N PHE A 244 7.93 17.33 -1.76
CA PHE A 244 8.87 16.38 -1.18
C PHE A 244 8.85 15.00 -1.86
N ASP A 245 7.74 14.60 -2.47
CA ASP A 245 7.61 13.31 -3.14
C ASP A 245 8.43 13.27 -4.44
N GLY A 246 8.35 14.31 -5.29
CA GLY A 246 9.07 14.34 -6.58
C GLY A 246 9.93 15.59 -6.81
N ARG A 247 9.34 16.78 -6.61
CA ARG A 247 9.93 18.04 -7.08
C ARG A 247 11.24 18.42 -6.38
N LEU A 248 11.44 17.99 -5.14
CA LEU A 248 12.66 18.21 -4.36
C LEU A 248 13.91 17.78 -5.12
N PHE A 249 13.82 16.71 -5.92
CA PHE A 249 14.91 16.22 -6.76
C PHE A 249 14.71 16.55 -8.24
N LEU A 250 13.48 16.45 -8.77
CA LEU A 250 13.23 16.72 -10.19
C LEU A 250 13.48 18.18 -10.58
N ASP A 251 13.07 19.16 -9.77
CA ASP A 251 13.25 20.58 -10.12
C ASP A 251 14.74 20.91 -10.34
N PRO A 252 15.67 20.57 -9.42
CA PRO A 252 17.11 20.77 -9.68
C PRO A 252 17.66 19.93 -10.84
N MET A 253 17.30 18.64 -10.95
CA MET A 253 17.84 17.74 -11.98
C MET A 253 17.41 18.14 -13.40
N LEU A 254 16.24 18.76 -13.54
CA LEU A 254 15.72 19.25 -14.83
C LEU A 254 16.04 20.74 -15.08
N GLY A 255 16.89 21.35 -14.25
CA GLY A 255 17.39 22.71 -14.45
C GLY A 255 16.46 23.83 -13.99
N HIS A 256 15.41 23.51 -13.22
CA HIS A 256 14.56 24.51 -12.57
C HIS A 256 15.15 25.05 -11.26
N GLY A 257 16.19 24.38 -10.72
CA GLY A 257 16.87 24.75 -9.48
C GLY A 257 16.08 24.38 -8.22
N HIS A 258 16.58 24.81 -7.06
CA HIS A 258 15.86 24.65 -5.79
C HIS A 258 14.73 25.67 -5.68
N LEU A 259 13.66 25.31 -4.95
CA LEU A 259 12.69 26.33 -4.51
C LEU A 259 13.40 27.44 -3.72
N PRO A 260 12.96 28.71 -3.84
CA PRO A 260 13.59 29.84 -3.14
C PRO A 260 13.71 29.64 -1.62
N GLU A 261 12.71 29.03 -1.00
CA GLU A 261 12.68 28.74 0.43
C GLU A 261 13.74 27.70 0.81
N LEU A 262 13.90 26.66 0.00
CA LEU A 262 14.94 25.64 0.21
C LEU A 262 16.33 26.23 -0.06
N ALA A 263 16.49 27.03 -1.12
CA ALA A 263 17.76 27.70 -1.42
C ALA A 263 18.22 28.61 -0.27
N ALA A 264 17.28 29.34 0.35
CA ALA A 264 17.56 30.17 1.52
C ALA A 264 18.01 29.35 2.73
N VAL A 265 17.44 28.16 2.92
CA VAL A 265 17.85 27.21 3.98
C VAL A 265 19.23 26.62 3.71
N LEU A 266 19.52 26.26 2.46
CA LEU A 266 20.80 25.66 2.07
C LEU A 266 21.96 26.66 2.17
N GLY A 267 21.72 27.94 1.86
CA GLY A 267 22.71 29.00 2.00
C GLY A 267 24.05 28.66 1.33
N ASP A 268 25.14 28.77 2.09
CA ASP A 268 26.52 28.51 1.62
C ASP A 268 26.81 27.04 1.26
N THR A 269 25.86 26.13 1.47
CA THR A 269 25.94 24.75 0.98
C THR A 269 25.94 24.74 -0.55
N VAL A 270 25.16 25.62 -1.18
CA VAL A 270 25.09 25.75 -2.64
C VAL A 270 26.22 26.66 -3.12
N ARG A 271 27.10 26.14 -3.97
CA ARG A 271 28.19 26.90 -4.57
C ARG A 271 27.90 27.26 -6.03
N GLU A 272 28.60 28.27 -6.52
CA GLU A 272 28.54 28.68 -7.92
C GLU A 272 28.88 27.48 -8.84
N GLY A 273 28.05 27.23 -9.85
CA GLY A 273 28.18 26.11 -10.79
C GLY A 273 27.53 24.80 -10.35
N ASP A 274 27.12 24.65 -9.09
CA ASP A 274 26.53 23.38 -8.62
C ASP A 274 25.25 23.02 -9.36
N LEU A 275 24.36 24.00 -9.58
CA LEU A 275 23.10 23.76 -10.28
C LEU A 275 23.30 23.33 -11.74
N ASP A 276 24.35 23.80 -12.41
CA ASP A 276 24.70 23.38 -13.77
C ASP A 276 25.24 21.95 -13.82
N ILE A 277 25.95 21.53 -12.77
CA ILE A 277 26.38 20.14 -12.60
C ILE A 277 25.17 19.25 -12.29
N ILE A 278 24.29 19.68 -11.39
CA ILE A 278 23.09 18.92 -11.03
C ILE A 278 22.18 18.70 -12.25
N ALA A 279 22.02 19.73 -13.08
CA ALA A 279 21.14 19.71 -14.25
C ALA A 279 21.78 19.08 -15.51
N GLN A 280 22.80 18.22 -15.35
CA GLN A 280 23.34 17.49 -16.50
C GLN A 280 22.21 16.70 -17.19
N PRO A 281 22.10 16.76 -18.53
CA PRO A 281 21.00 16.11 -19.24
C PRO A 281 20.91 14.62 -18.92
N MET A 282 19.69 14.12 -18.72
CA MET A 282 19.40 12.71 -18.55
C MET A 282 18.75 12.14 -19.81
N ASP A 283 19.12 10.93 -20.19
CA ASP A 283 18.54 10.19 -21.31
C ASP A 283 17.31 9.38 -20.86
N VAL A 284 17.26 9.00 -19.57
CA VAL A 284 16.20 8.17 -18.98
C VAL A 284 15.85 8.63 -17.56
N LEU A 285 14.57 8.53 -17.19
CA LEU A 285 14.09 8.70 -15.82
C LEU A 285 13.52 7.38 -15.32
N GLY A 286 14.15 6.84 -14.27
CA GLY A 286 13.63 5.70 -13.53
C GLY A 286 12.55 6.11 -12.54
N VAL A 287 11.43 5.39 -12.56
CA VAL A 287 10.29 5.63 -11.68
C VAL A 287 10.02 4.39 -10.83
N ASN A 288 10.07 4.58 -9.51
CA ASN A 288 9.61 3.58 -8.56
C ASN A 288 8.23 4.00 -8.05
N TRP A 289 7.26 3.08 -8.12
CA TRP A 289 5.91 3.31 -7.62
C TRP A 289 5.38 2.06 -6.92
N TYR A 290 4.72 2.23 -5.78
CA TYR A 290 4.16 1.13 -4.99
C TYR A 290 2.72 1.39 -4.54
N SER A 291 2.46 2.60 -4.06
CA SER A 291 1.16 3.04 -3.55
C SER A 291 1.17 4.56 -3.43
N ARG A 292 0.00 5.20 -3.60
CA ARG A 292 -0.14 6.65 -3.37
C ARG A 292 0.06 7.02 -1.90
N TYR A 293 0.68 8.16 -1.62
CA TYR A 293 0.69 8.74 -0.29
C TYR A 293 -0.62 9.44 0.01
N THR A 294 -1.17 9.18 1.19
CA THR A 294 -2.24 9.98 1.76
C THR A 294 -1.70 10.82 2.89
N VAL A 295 -2.07 12.10 2.91
CA VAL A 295 -1.51 13.08 3.83
C VAL A 295 -2.58 13.93 4.49
N ALA A 296 -2.43 14.15 5.79
CA ALA A 296 -3.22 15.08 6.57
C ALA A 296 -2.35 16.26 7.03
N SER A 297 -3.00 17.34 7.48
CA SER A 297 -2.28 18.35 8.25
C SER A 297 -1.73 17.75 9.55
N THR A 298 -0.61 18.29 10.03
CA THR A 298 0.02 17.82 11.28
C THR A 298 -0.93 17.91 12.48
N GLU A 299 -1.79 18.93 12.51
CA GLU A 299 -2.78 19.16 13.55
C GLU A 299 -3.93 18.14 13.51
N ARG A 300 -4.25 17.58 12.32
CA ARG A 300 -5.35 16.63 12.12
C ARG A 300 -4.91 15.18 12.03
N ALA A 301 -3.61 14.94 11.90
CA ALA A 301 -3.03 13.60 11.79
C ALA A 301 -3.46 12.65 12.91
N ALA A 302 -3.61 13.15 14.14
CA ALA A 302 -3.98 12.32 15.29
C ALA A 302 -5.32 11.58 15.10
N ALA A 303 -6.30 12.20 14.42
CA ALA A 303 -7.58 11.57 14.13
C ALA A 303 -7.43 10.37 13.17
N HIS A 304 -6.56 10.49 12.18
CA HIS A 304 -6.28 9.42 11.20
C HIS A 304 -5.39 8.31 11.75
N LEU A 305 -4.74 8.54 12.89
CA LEU A 305 -3.88 7.57 13.56
C LEU A 305 -4.57 6.90 14.75
N ALA A 306 -5.81 7.31 15.08
CA ALA A 306 -6.60 6.67 16.12
C ALA A 306 -7.13 5.32 15.63
N GLU A 307 -7.15 4.32 16.52
CA GLU A 307 -7.72 2.98 16.27
C GLU A 307 -7.17 2.27 15.00
N LEU A 308 -5.89 2.46 14.68
CA LEU A 308 -5.27 1.82 13.52
C LEU A 308 -5.12 0.30 13.70
N PRO A 309 -5.38 -0.51 12.66
CA PRO A 309 -5.13 -1.95 12.73
C PRO A 309 -3.62 -2.22 12.88
N PRO A 310 -3.19 -3.36 13.44
CA PRO A 310 -1.77 -3.68 13.65
C PRO A 310 -0.92 -3.56 12.37
N ARG A 311 -1.50 -3.89 11.21
CA ARG A 311 -0.84 -3.77 9.90
C ARG A 311 -0.55 -2.32 9.49
N ALA A 312 -1.16 -1.32 10.12
CA ALA A 312 -0.96 0.10 9.88
C ALA A 312 0.02 0.75 10.88
N ALA A 313 0.62 -0.03 11.79
CA ALA A 313 1.46 0.49 12.86
C ALA A 313 2.64 1.35 12.35
N MET A 314 3.12 1.10 11.13
CA MET A 314 4.19 1.91 10.51
C MET A 314 3.83 3.40 10.40
N PHE A 315 2.55 3.75 10.28
CA PHE A 315 2.11 5.14 10.17
C PHE A 315 2.32 5.93 11.47
N HIS A 316 2.36 5.27 12.64
CA HIS A 316 2.77 5.91 13.88
C HIS A 316 4.24 6.34 13.87
N GLY A 317 5.08 5.70 13.06
CA GLY A 317 6.47 6.10 12.84
C GLY A 317 6.62 7.16 11.74
N LEU A 318 5.88 6.99 10.64
CA LEU A 318 5.97 7.89 9.47
C LEU A 318 5.37 9.27 9.73
N ALA A 319 4.19 9.36 10.35
CA ALA A 319 3.51 10.63 10.53
C ALA A 319 4.32 11.66 11.35
N PRO A 320 4.93 11.30 12.51
CA PRO A 320 5.77 12.24 13.25
C PRO A 320 7.03 12.66 12.48
N VAL A 321 7.58 11.75 11.69
CA VAL A 321 8.78 12.00 10.86
C VAL A 321 8.50 13.06 9.81
N THR A 322 7.37 12.96 9.09
CA THR A 322 7.02 13.94 8.06
C THR A 322 6.45 15.22 8.65
N ALA A 323 5.96 15.21 9.90
CA ALA A 323 5.36 16.39 10.52
C ALA A 323 6.32 17.60 10.56
N GLY A 324 7.63 17.35 10.70
CA GLY A 324 8.66 18.39 10.60
C GLY A 324 8.74 19.08 9.23
N LEU A 325 8.22 18.43 8.18
CA LEU A 325 8.10 18.95 6.81
C LEU A 325 6.75 19.64 6.54
N GLY A 326 5.88 19.73 7.56
CA GLY A 326 4.60 20.43 7.48
C GLY A 326 3.43 19.59 6.94
N PHE A 327 3.56 18.26 6.91
CA PHE A 327 2.50 17.31 6.56
C PHE A 327 2.67 15.99 7.32
N ALA A 328 1.61 15.21 7.47
CA ALA A 328 1.68 13.90 8.08
C ALA A 328 1.24 12.84 7.06
N ILE A 329 2.11 11.87 6.75
CA ILE A 329 1.68 10.68 5.99
C ILE A 329 0.80 9.84 6.91
N VAL A 330 -0.44 9.60 6.48
CA VAL A 330 -1.46 8.86 7.21
C VAL A 330 -2.07 7.79 6.30
N PRO A 331 -2.75 6.78 6.84
CA PRO A 331 -3.49 5.84 6.02
C PRO A 331 -4.56 6.55 5.19
N ALA A 332 -4.73 6.13 3.95
CA ALA A 332 -5.84 6.49 3.09
C ALA A 332 -7.16 6.03 3.72
N PRO A 333 -8.07 6.95 4.11
CA PRO A 333 -9.34 6.55 4.68
C PRO A 333 -10.10 5.63 3.73
N GLY A 334 -10.49 4.47 4.25
CA GLY A 334 -11.27 3.50 3.51
C GLY A 334 -10.56 2.71 2.41
N LEU A 335 -9.25 2.81 2.18
CA LEU A 335 -8.62 1.94 1.16
C LEU A 335 -8.20 0.57 1.73
N PRO A 336 -8.37 -0.53 0.95
CA PRO A 336 -7.99 -1.86 1.40
C PRO A 336 -6.48 -1.97 1.58
N TRP A 337 -6.07 -2.84 2.51
CA TRP A 337 -4.66 -3.12 2.75
C TRP A 337 -4.17 -4.23 1.84
N GLY A 338 -2.99 -4.02 1.29
CA GLY A 338 -2.19 -5.03 0.61
C GLY A 338 -1.12 -5.60 1.54
N GLY A 339 -0.18 -6.31 0.92
CA GLY A 339 1.01 -6.80 1.60
C GLY A 339 1.99 -5.67 1.95
N ALA A 340 3.03 -6.00 2.73
CA ALA A 340 4.06 -5.07 3.18
C ALA A 340 3.51 -3.81 3.86
N HIS A 341 2.37 -3.93 4.54
CA HIS A 341 1.74 -2.84 5.30
C HIS A 341 1.36 -1.63 4.42
N ARG A 342 1.12 -1.82 3.12
CA ARG A 342 0.70 -0.75 2.20
C ARG A 342 -0.79 -0.82 1.91
N GLN A 343 -1.40 0.32 1.60
CA GLN A 343 -2.74 0.34 1.05
C GLN A 343 -2.71 0.24 -0.46
N LEU A 344 -3.70 -0.43 -1.01
CA LEU A 344 -3.86 -0.62 -2.44
C LEU A 344 -4.57 0.61 -3.01
N THR A 345 -3.90 1.29 -3.94
CA THR A 345 -4.38 2.54 -4.53
C THR A 345 -4.50 2.40 -6.06
N PRO A 346 -5.44 1.58 -6.58
CA PRO A 346 -5.76 1.60 -8.01
C PRO A 346 -6.11 3.02 -8.47
N GLY A 347 -5.70 3.37 -9.67
CA GLY A 347 -5.71 4.71 -10.24
C GLY A 347 -4.50 5.56 -9.83
N GLY A 348 -3.86 5.27 -8.70
CA GLY A 348 -2.77 6.08 -8.17
C GLY A 348 -1.48 6.02 -9.00
N PHE A 349 -1.23 4.91 -9.72
CA PHE A 349 -0.04 4.85 -10.57
C PHE A 349 -0.26 5.68 -11.83
N ARG A 350 -1.46 5.59 -12.38
CA ARG A 350 -1.88 6.44 -13.49
C ARG A 350 -1.78 7.92 -13.14
N GLU A 351 -2.34 8.33 -12.01
CA GLU A 351 -2.27 9.72 -11.52
C GLU A 351 -0.83 10.23 -11.38
N ALA A 352 0.08 9.40 -10.85
CA ALA A 352 1.50 9.78 -10.69
C ALA A 352 2.20 9.98 -12.05
N LEU A 353 1.89 9.15 -13.05
CA LEU A 353 2.43 9.28 -14.40
C LEU A 353 1.85 10.48 -15.15
N ASP A 354 0.55 10.76 -14.99
CA ASP A 354 -0.09 11.95 -15.55
C ASP A 354 0.51 13.22 -14.92
N TRP A 355 0.70 13.24 -13.59
CA TRP A 355 1.34 14.35 -12.90
C TRP A 355 2.75 14.63 -13.42
N LEU A 356 3.55 13.59 -13.68
CA LEU A 356 4.90 13.75 -14.25
C LEU A 356 4.81 14.39 -15.64
N ALA A 357 3.94 13.89 -16.51
CA ALA A 357 3.79 14.37 -17.88
C ALA A 357 3.25 15.82 -17.92
N ASP A 358 2.32 16.16 -17.04
CA ASP A 358 1.73 17.49 -16.95
C ASP A 358 2.69 18.52 -16.35
N THR A 359 3.43 18.13 -15.31
CA THR A 359 4.36 19.01 -14.59
C THR A 359 5.66 19.21 -15.36
N TYR A 360 6.14 18.16 -16.03
CA TYR A 360 7.39 18.17 -16.79
C TYR A 360 7.18 17.61 -18.21
N PRO A 361 6.55 18.34 -19.13
CA PRO A 361 6.28 17.85 -20.50
C PRO A 361 7.54 17.36 -21.24
N ASP A 362 8.69 17.95 -20.91
CA ASP A 362 10.01 17.64 -21.48
C ASP A 362 10.80 16.60 -20.66
N HIS A 363 10.17 15.83 -19.77
CA HIS A 363 10.83 14.81 -18.94
C HIS A 363 11.68 13.81 -19.78
N PRO A 364 12.74 13.17 -19.29
CA PRO A 364 13.40 12.09 -20.03
C PRO A 364 12.46 10.90 -20.27
N ASP A 365 12.77 10.01 -21.21
CA ASP A 365 11.96 8.79 -21.38
C ASP A 365 11.92 7.98 -20.09
N VAL A 366 10.75 7.45 -19.75
CA VAL A 366 10.51 6.79 -18.46
C VAL A 366 10.72 5.29 -18.57
N VAL A 367 11.37 4.73 -17.57
CA VAL A 367 11.34 3.29 -17.27
C VAL A 367 10.81 3.12 -15.86
N ILE A 368 9.78 2.28 -15.68
CA ILE A 368 9.37 1.89 -14.34
C ILE A 368 10.46 0.97 -13.79
N THR A 369 11.28 1.45 -12.87
CA THR A 369 12.45 0.72 -12.37
C THR A 369 12.13 -0.17 -11.18
N GLU A 370 11.05 0.12 -10.47
CA GLU A 370 10.47 -0.74 -9.44
C GLU A 370 8.94 -0.58 -9.37
N ASN A 371 8.24 -1.70 -9.44
CA ASN A 371 6.86 -1.82 -9.00
C ASN A 371 6.58 -3.25 -8.53
N GLY A 372 5.90 -3.40 -7.40
CA GLY A 372 5.56 -4.72 -6.86
C GLY A 372 4.91 -4.66 -5.48
N ILE A 373 4.64 -5.83 -4.91
CA ILE A 373 4.04 -5.94 -3.58
C ILE A 373 4.60 -7.15 -2.83
N GLY A 374 4.89 -6.94 -1.54
CA GLY A 374 5.48 -7.94 -0.67
C GLY A 374 4.44 -8.65 0.19
N TYR A 375 4.46 -9.97 0.24
CA TYR A 375 3.58 -10.76 1.13
C TYR A 375 4.45 -11.73 1.95
N ALA A 376 3.90 -12.35 2.99
CA ALA A 376 4.60 -13.40 3.74
C ALA A 376 4.47 -14.76 3.05
N ASP A 377 4.82 -14.82 1.76
CA ASP A 377 4.67 -16.03 0.95
C ASP A 377 5.55 -17.18 1.46
N LYS A 378 5.04 -18.41 1.35
CA LYS A 378 5.78 -19.62 1.65
C LYS A 378 5.36 -20.75 0.70
N PRO A 379 6.24 -21.72 0.42
CA PRO A 379 5.85 -22.93 -0.29
C PRO A 379 4.73 -23.68 0.45
N ASP A 380 3.80 -24.23 -0.31
CA ASP A 380 2.76 -25.12 0.20
C ASP A 380 3.28 -26.57 0.39
N VAL A 381 2.37 -27.50 0.67
CA VAL A 381 2.72 -28.92 0.90
C VAL A 381 3.31 -29.61 -0.34
N ASP A 382 3.06 -29.06 -1.54
CA ASP A 382 3.59 -29.56 -2.80
C ASP A 382 4.90 -28.87 -3.19
N GLY A 383 5.35 -27.90 -2.40
CA GLY A 383 6.54 -27.09 -2.66
C GLY A 383 6.29 -25.91 -3.61
N GLU A 384 5.03 -25.61 -3.94
CA GLU A 384 4.64 -24.54 -4.84
C GLU A 384 4.35 -23.25 -4.06
N VAL A 385 4.66 -22.09 -4.64
CA VAL A 385 4.35 -20.78 -4.01
C VAL A 385 3.24 -20.09 -4.80
N ARG A 386 2.01 -20.20 -4.30
CA ARG A 386 0.80 -19.62 -4.90
C ARG A 386 0.56 -18.21 -4.34
N ASP A 387 0.86 -17.19 -5.14
CA ASP A 387 0.89 -15.78 -4.74
C ASP A 387 -0.06 -14.91 -5.60
N GLU A 388 -1.32 -15.34 -5.71
CA GLU A 388 -2.34 -14.70 -6.55
C GLU A 388 -2.58 -13.23 -6.19
N ALA A 389 -2.36 -12.84 -4.93
CA ALA A 389 -2.45 -11.45 -4.50
C ALA A 389 -1.41 -10.55 -5.19
N ARG A 390 -0.18 -11.05 -5.40
CA ARG A 390 0.86 -10.35 -6.17
C ARG A 390 0.49 -10.24 -7.64
N ILE A 391 -0.03 -11.32 -8.23
CA ILE A 391 -0.51 -11.32 -9.62
C ILE A 391 -1.61 -10.27 -9.80
N ARG A 392 -2.58 -10.20 -8.88
CA ARG A 392 -3.64 -9.18 -8.91
C ARG A 392 -3.07 -7.77 -8.86
N TYR A 393 -2.15 -7.50 -7.93
CA TYR A 393 -1.48 -6.21 -7.82
C TYR A 393 -0.76 -5.80 -9.11
N LEU A 394 0.15 -6.64 -9.60
CA LEU A 394 0.93 -6.37 -10.80
C LEU A 394 0.03 -6.21 -12.03
N SER A 395 -1.05 -6.99 -12.11
CA SER A 395 -1.99 -6.91 -13.23
C SER A 395 -2.61 -5.52 -13.35
N TRP A 396 -3.19 -4.93 -12.30
CA TRP A 396 -3.79 -3.61 -12.41
C TRP A 396 -2.75 -2.50 -12.55
N ALA A 397 -1.62 -2.58 -11.82
CA ALA A 397 -0.57 -1.56 -11.87
C ALA A 397 0.04 -1.46 -13.28
N ILE A 398 0.39 -2.58 -13.91
CA ILE A 398 0.92 -2.60 -15.27
C ILE A 398 -0.13 -2.11 -16.29
N ARG A 399 -1.42 -2.36 -16.06
CA ARG A 399 -2.48 -1.85 -16.94
C ARG A 399 -2.61 -0.33 -16.86
N GLU A 400 -2.42 0.27 -15.69
CA GLU A 400 -2.39 1.72 -15.54
C GLU A 400 -1.21 2.35 -16.29
N VAL A 401 -0.05 1.69 -16.30
CA VAL A 401 1.08 2.09 -17.16
C VAL A 401 0.69 2.00 -18.64
N ALA A 402 0.01 0.93 -19.05
CA ALA A 402 -0.46 0.80 -20.43
C ALA A 402 -1.47 1.90 -20.81
N ASP A 403 -2.36 2.28 -19.88
CA ASP A 403 -3.31 3.36 -20.08
C ASP A 403 -2.60 4.72 -20.19
N ALA A 404 -1.58 4.99 -19.37
CA ALA A 404 -0.75 6.19 -19.48
C ALA A 404 0.01 6.27 -20.82
N ILE A 405 0.57 5.15 -21.28
CA ILE A 405 1.23 5.06 -22.60
C ILE A 405 0.23 5.37 -23.72
N ALA A 406 -0.99 4.81 -23.64
CA ALA A 406 -2.02 5.05 -24.64
C ALA A 406 -2.42 6.53 -24.74
N ASP A 407 -2.32 7.26 -23.62
CA ASP A 407 -2.62 8.69 -23.53
C ASP A 407 -1.38 9.58 -23.78
N GLY A 408 -0.23 8.99 -24.13
CA GLY A 408 0.95 9.70 -24.65
C GLY A 408 2.10 9.88 -23.65
N VAL A 409 2.01 9.35 -22.43
CA VAL A 409 3.14 9.36 -21.49
C VAL A 409 4.27 8.49 -22.03
N ARG A 410 5.50 9.03 -22.06
CA ARG A 410 6.67 8.36 -22.65
C ARG A 410 7.29 7.31 -21.72
N VAL A 411 6.57 6.20 -21.50
CA VAL A 411 7.08 5.03 -20.77
C VAL A 411 7.51 3.95 -21.76
N ARG A 412 8.77 3.50 -21.66
CA ARG A 412 9.37 2.52 -22.59
C ARG A 412 9.82 1.20 -21.95
N GLY A 413 9.73 1.08 -20.62
CA GLY A 413 10.07 -0.17 -19.94
C GLY A 413 9.45 -0.31 -18.55
N TYR A 414 9.44 -1.54 -18.06
CA TYR A 414 8.90 -1.91 -16.74
C TYR A 414 9.72 -3.03 -16.09
N HIS A 415 10.18 -2.78 -14.87
CA HIS A 415 10.95 -3.72 -14.05
C HIS A 415 10.15 -4.11 -12.80
N ALA A 416 9.79 -5.39 -12.69
CA ALA A 416 9.13 -5.89 -11.50
C ALA A 416 10.10 -5.88 -10.30
N TRP A 417 9.69 -5.24 -9.20
CA TRP A 417 10.36 -5.34 -7.92
C TRP A 417 9.75 -6.50 -7.11
N SER A 418 10.43 -7.61 -6.93
CA SER A 418 11.83 -7.90 -7.31
C SER A 418 11.93 -9.24 -8.03
N SER A 419 13.09 -9.53 -8.62
CA SER A 419 13.30 -10.86 -9.21
C SER A 419 13.27 -11.95 -8.14
N HIS A 420 13.99 -11.77 -7.05
CA HIS A 420 14.11 -12.71 -5.94
C HIS A 420 13.62 -12.08 -4.64
N ASP A 421 13.05 -12.90 -3.75
CA ASP A 421 12.90 -12.53 -2.36
C ASP A 421 14.26 -12.10 -1.83
N ASN A 422 14.27 -11.03 -1.04
CA ASN A 422 15.50 -10.40 -0.60
C ASN A 422 15.28 -9.73 0.76
N LEU A 423 16.37 -9.33 1.41
CA LEU A 423 16.32 -8.66 2.71
C LEU A 423 15.60 -7.32 2.57
N GLN A 424 14.37 -7.20 3.09
CA GLN A 424 13.57 -5.95 3.04
C GLN A 424 14.00 -4.95 4.11
N TYR A 425 15.29 -4.61 4.14
CA TYR A 425 15.88 -3.66 5.07
C TYR A 425 15.46 -3.95 6.52
N MET A 426 14.76 -3.01 7.18
CA MET A 426 14.31 -3.13 8.56
C MET A 426 13.30 -4.27 8.78
N ALA A 427 12.63 -4.75 7.73
CA ALA A 427 11.65 -5.84 7.83
C ALA A 427 12.26 -7.24 7.73
N GLY A 428 13.56 -7.37 7.41
CA GLY A 428 14.17 -8.68 7.17
C GLY A 428 13.49 -9.43 6.02
N PHE A 429 13.29 -10.75 6.18
CA PHE A 429 12.56 -11.61 5.23
C PHE A 429 11.08 -11.81 5.63
N THR A 430 10.55 -11.01 6.56
CA THR A 430 9.12 -11.05 6.93
C THR A 430 8.19 -10.58 5.81
N GLN A 431 8.74 -9.80 4.87
CA GLN A 431 8.06 -9.35 3.65
C GLN A 431 8.85 -9.87 2.44
N ARG A 432 8.15 -10.40 1.44
CA ARG A 432 8.78 -11.07 0.30
C ARG A 432 8.25 -10.47 -0.99
N PHE A 433 9.07 -9.71 -1.71
CA PHE A 433 8.67 -9.03 -2.96
C PHE A 433 9.00 -9.84 -4.23
N GLY A 434 9.78 -10.91 -4.12
CA GLY A 434 10.30 -11.63 -5.27
C GLY A 434 9.22 -12.30 -6.11
N LEU A 435 9.46 -12.39 -7.42
CA LEU A 435 8.82 -13.38 -8.28
C LEU A 435 9.37 -14.79 -8.00
N ILE A 436 10.57 -14.88 -7.43
CA ILE A 436 11.24 -16.12 -7.00
C ILE A 436 11.32 -16.10 -5.49
N HIS A 437 10.67 -17.05 -4.83
CA HIS A 437 10.81 -17.28 -3.40
C HIS A 437 12.23 -17.71 -3.06
N VAL A 438 12.78 -17.22 -1.96
CA VAL A 438 14.06 -17.68 -1.40
C VAL A 438 13.88 -18.02 0.06
N ASP A 439 14.16 -19.26 0.43
CA ASP A 439 14.21 -19.68 1.82
C ASP A 439 15.52 -19.14 2.46
N PRO A 440 15.46 -18.27 3.47
CA PRO A 440 16.66 -17.61 4.01
C PRO A 440 17.58 -18.56 4.79
N ASP A 441 17.08 -19.72 5.22
CA ASP A 441 17.86 -20.71 5.96
C ASP A 441 18.62 -21.63 4.99
N THR A 442 17.92 -22.18 4.01
CA THR A 442 18.42 -23.17 3.06
C THR A 442 18.97 -22.57 1.77
N LEU A 443 18.60 -21.34 1.45
CA LEU A 443 18.90 -20.61 0.20
C LEU A 443 18.30 -21.24 -1.06
N VAL A 444 17.28 -22.10 -0.93
CA VAL A 444 16.58 -22.67 -2.08
C VAL A 444 15.75 -21.60 -2.78
N ARG A 445 15.90 -21.51 -4.12
CA ARG A 445 15.10 -20.66 -5.00
C ARG A 445 13.90 -21.44 -5.54
N THR A 446 12.69 -20.92 -5.36
CA THR A 446 11.44 -21.50 -5.86
C THR A 446 10.66 -20.45 -6.63
N PRO A 447 10.48 -20.57 -7.96
CA PRO A 447 9.61 -19.68 -8.72
C PRO A 447 8.19 -19.69 -8.16
N LYS A 448 7.59 -18.51 -8.05
CA LYS A 448 6.19 -18.38 -7.60
C LYS A 448 5.23 -18.44 -8.79
N ALA A 449 3.93 -18.53 -8.55
CA ALA A 449 2.94 -18.42 -9.62
C ALA A 449 3.06 -17.08 -10.38
N SER A 450 3.45 -16.00 -9.69
CA SER A 450 3.73 -14.70 -10.33
C SER A 450 4.92 -14.71 -11.29
N PHE A 451 5.90 -15.61 -11.10
CA PHE A 451 7.00 -15.79 -12.07
C PHE A 451 6.46 -16.25 -13.41
N ASP A 452 5.64 -17.31 -13.41
CA ASP A 452 5.08 -17.86 -14.65
C ASP A 452 4.07 -16.91 -15.29
N TRP A 453 3.29 -16.21 -14.47
CA TRP A 453 2.41 -15.15 -14.96
C TRP A 453 3.18 -14.01 -15.64
N TYR A 454 4.23 -13.50 -15.00
CA TYR A 454 5.01 -12.38 -15.53
C TYR A 454 5.81 -12.81 -16.77
N ARG A 455 6.32 -14.05 -16.80
CA ARG A 455 6.92 -14.67 -17.98
C ARG A 455 5.99 -14.65 -19.18
N GLU A 456 4.71 -14.97 -18.97
CA GLU A 456 3.71 -14.93 -20.04
C GLU A 456 3.42 -13.49 -20.50
N VAL A 457 3.35 -12.53 -19.57
CA VAL A 457 3.23 -11.10 -19.90
C VAL A 457 4.41 -10.63 -20.75
N VAL A 458 5.64 -10.93 -20.33
CA VAL A 458 6.88 -10.59 -21.05
C VAL A 458 6.87 -11.19 -22.46
N ARG A 459 6.51 -12.47 -22.57
CA ARG A 459 6.51 -13.20 -23.85
C ARG A 459 5.48 -12.65 -24.84
N THR A 460 4.33 -12.20 -24.35
CA THR A 460 3.20 -11.79 -25.20
C THR A 460 3.09 -10.28 -25.37
N GLY A 461 3.69 -9.50 -24.48
CA GLY A 461 3.41 -8.07 -24.32
C GLY A 461 1.96 -7.79 -23.90
N VAL A 462 1.24 -8.80 -23.41
CA VAL A 462 -0.19 -8.75 -23.12
C VAL A 462 -0.44 -8.98 -21.64
N VAL A 463 -1.17 -8.06 -21.02
CA VAL A 463 -1.61 -8.19 -19.62
C VAL A 463 -3.08 -8.60 -19.59
N PRO A 464 -3.42 -9.76 -18.98
CA PRO A 464 -4.80 -10.18 -18.80
C PRO A 464 -5.65 -9.15 -18.05
N THR A 465 -6.97 -9.28 -18.14
CA THR A 465 -7.87 -8.49 -17.29
C THR A 465 -7.66 -8.89 -15.84
N ALA A 466 -7.58 -7.90 -14.93
CA ALA A 466 -7.41 -8.15 -13.50
C ALA A 466 -8.44 -9.17 -13.04
N VAL A 467 -7.98 -10.18 -12.29
CA VAL A 467 -8.83 -11.30 -11.82
C VAL A 467 -9.99 -10.80 -10.95
N GLU A 468 -9.84 -9.62 -10.34
CA GLU A 468 -10.90 -8.78 -9.78
C GLU A 468 -10.39 -7.33 -9.84
N GLN A 469 -11.24 -6.37 -10.21
CA GLN A 469 -10.95 -4.97 -9.90
C GLN A 469 -11.03 -4.82 -8.39
N TYR A 470 -10.01 -4.21 -7.77
CA TYR A 470 -10.12 -3.85 -6.36
C TYR A 470 -11.31 -2.90 -6.22
N PRO A 471 -12.19 -3.14 -5.23
CA PRO A 471 -13.36 -2.31 -5.05
C PRO A 471 -12.97 -0.84 -4.93
N THR A 472 -13.54 0.01 -5.78
CA THR A 472 -13.50 1.48 -5.68
C THR A 472 -14.85 1.96 -5.19
N GLY A 473 -14.89 2.96 -4.31
CA GLY A 473 -16.10 3.64 -3.86
C GLY A 473 -16.29 3.61 -2.34
N ASP A 474 -17.25 4.40 -1.83
CA ASP A 474 -17.44 4.63 -0.39
C ASP A 474 -17.65 3.38 0.49
N HIS A 475 -17.98 2.23 -0.10
CA HIS A 475 -18.02 0.94 0.60
C HIS A 475 -16.67 0.49 1.14
N THR A 476 -15.58 1.02 0.61
CA THR A 476 -14.23 0.73 1.09
C THR A 476 -13.98 1.47 2.42
N GLY A 477 -14.68 2.56 2.71
CA GLY A 477 -14.77 3.16 4.05
C GLY A 477 -15.04 4.65 4.03
N ILE A 478 -15.57 5.17 5.14
CA ILE A 478 -15.80 6.60 5.37
C ILE A 478 -15.24 6.99 6.74
N ASP A 479 -14.83 8.24 6.89
CA ASP A 479 -14.36 8.76 8.18
C ASP A 479 -15.53 9.37 8.95
N VAL A 480 -15.95 8.68 10.01
CA VAL A 480 -16.96 9.16 10.96
C VAL A 480 -16.39 9.02 12.37
N PRO A 481 -15.69 10.05 12.87
CA PRO A 481 -15.04 10.00 14.18
C PRO A 481 -15.97 9.52 15.31
N GLY A 482 -15.48 8.57 16.10
CA GLY A 482 -16.24 7.93 17.19
C GLY A 482 -17.25 6.86 16.75
N VAL A 483 -17.30 6.52 15.46
CA VAL A 483 -18.20 5.48 14.92
C VAL A 483 -17.40 4.41 14.20
N ARG A 484 -17.35 3.22 14.81
CA ARG A 484 -16.69 2.06 14.21
C ARG A 484 -17.48 1.49 13.05
N ASN A 485 -16.78 0.72 12.21
CA ASN A 485 -17.39 -0.05 11.12
C ASN A 485 -18.18 0.81 10.11
N ALA A 486 -17.93 2.13 10.07
CA ALA A 486 -18.58 3.08 9.18
C ALA A 486 -18.07 2.93 7.74
N ARG A 487 -18.99 2.73 6.79
CA ARG A 487 -18.72 2.65 5.35
C ARG A 487 -19.99 2.86 4.54
N GLY A 488 -19.84 3.23 3.27
CA GLY A 488 -20.93 3.18 2.30
C GLY A 488 -21.23 1.77 1.80
N ILE A 489 -22.04 1.71 0.75
CA ILE A 489 -22.23 0.49 -0.06
C ILE A 489 -22.08 0.77 -1.57
N GLY A 490 -21.74 2.01 -1.93
CA GLY A 490 -21.53 2.45 -3.30
C GLY A 490 -20.18 2.00 -3.84
N GLY A 491 -20.12 1.75 -5.14
CA GLY A 491 -18.97 1.15 -5.83
C GLY A 491 -19.05 -0.37 -6.00
N LEU A 492 -20.04 -1.03 -5.40
CA LEU A 492 -20.23 -2.47 -5.55
C LEU A 492 -20.79 -2.81 -6.94
N GLU A 493 -20.11 -3.72 -7.66
CA GLU A 493 -20.57 -4.18 -8.99
C GLU A 493 -21.79 -5.09 -8.89
N THR A 494 -22.74 -4.86 -9.79
CA THR A 494 -23.95 -5.65 -10.00
C THR A 494 -23.76 -6.73 -11.07
N VAL A 495 -24.61 -7.76 -11.06
CA VAL A 495 -24.53 -8.89 -12.01
C VAL A 495 -24.64 -8.49 -13.49
N ASP A 496 -25.17 -7.30 -13.79
CA ASP A 496 -25.26 -6.72 -15.14
C ASP A 496 -24.15 -5.69 -15.45
N GLY A 497 -23.11 -5.62 -14.62
CA GLY A 497 -21.91 -4.80 -14.84
C GLY A 497 -22.06 -3.31 -14.50
N ARG A 498 -23.15 -2.94 -13.82
CA ARG A 498 -23.40 -1.58 -13.28
C ARG A 498 -22.91 -1.45 -11.84
N HIS A 499 -22.87 -0.24 -11.29
CA HIS A 499 -22.35 -0.03 -9.94
C HIS A 499 -23.43 0.54 -9.01
N VAL A 500 -23.30 0.25 -7.71
CA VAL A 500 -24.08 0.95 -6.69
C VAL A 500 -23.56 2.38 -6.58
N ARG A 501 -24.44 3.38 -6.57
CA ARG A 501 -24.07 4.79 -6.44
C ARG A 501 -23.53 5.08 -5.04
N GLU A 502 -22.44 5.83 -5.00
CA GLU A 502 -21.82 6.34 -3.78
C GLU A 502 -22.65 7.47 -3.14
N GLY A 503 -22.49 7.64 -1.84
CA GLY A 503 -23.07 8.75 -1.08
C GLY A 503 -24.55 8.59 -0.74
N LEU A 504 -25.19 7.44 -1.02
CA LEU A 504 -26.63 7.26 -0.83
C LEU A 504 -27.00 6.39 0.38
N VAL A 505 -26.21 5.36 0.66
CA VAL A 505 -26.48 4.42 1.75
C VAL A 505 -25.19 4.07 2.47
N PHE A 506 -25.22 4.23 3.78
CA PHE A 506 -24.13 3.95 4.69
C PHE A 506 -24.53 2.90 5.72
N ARG A 507 -23.53 2.22 6.28
CA ARG A 507 -23.67 1.31 7.41
C ARG A 507 -22.62 1.59 8.46
N SER A 508 -22.94 1.34 9.73
CA SER A 508 -22.00 1.55 10.84
C SER A 508 -22.32 0.73 12.08
N ALA A 509 -21.43 0.77 13.06
CA ALA A 509 -21.75 0.47 14.46
C ALA A 509 -22.67 1.55 15.07
N GLY A 510 -23.12 1.30 16.29
CA GLY A 510 -24.09 2.14 16.97
C GLY A 510 -23.54 3.55 17.23
N LEU A 511 -24.37 4.55 17.05
CA LEU A 511 -23.96 5.96 17.04
C LEU A 511 -23.78 6.58 18.43
N HIS A 512 -23.95 5.80 19.49
CA HIS A 512 -23.85 6.24 20.87
C HIS A 512 -22.53 6.91 21.27
N ALA A 513 -21.42 6.54 20.62
CA ALA A 513 -20.08 7.05 20.91
C ALA A 513 -19.62 8.13 19.90
N ILE A 514 -20.49 8.57 19.01
CA ILE A 514 -20.14 9.55 17.96
C ILE A 514 -19.68 10.88 18.58
N THR A 515 -18.57 11.42 18.07
CA THR A 515 -18.07 12.73 18.48
C THR A 515 -18.82 13.86 17.77
N ASP A 516 -18.60 15.11 18.17
CA ASP A 516 -19.18 16.26 17.45
C ASP A 516 -18.65 16.35 16.01
N GLU A 517 -17.37 16.00 15.79
CA GLU A 517 -16.77 15.86 14.47
C GLU A 517 -17.43 14.73 13.68
N GLY A 518 -17.74 13.59 14.31
CA GLY A 518 -18.50 12.51 13.71
C GLY A 518 -19.90 12.93 13.26
N ARG A 519 -20.61 13.72 14.08
CA ARG A 519 -21.93 14.27 13.70
C ARG A 519 -21.83 15.22 12.52
N GLN A 520 -20.80 16.06 12.52
CA GLN A 520 -20.51 16.95 11.38
C GLN A 520 -20.20 16.13 10.12
N ALA A 521 -19.39 15.08 10.22
CA ALA A 521 -19.08 14.20 9.10
C ALA A 521 -20.34 13.55 8.51
N LEU A 522 -21.27 13.05 9.35
CA LEU A 522 -22.56 12.52 8.86
C LEU A 522 -23.40 13.59 8.15
N SER A 523 -23.38 14.83 8.65
CA SER A 523 -24.07 15.95 7.99
C SER A 523 -23.43 16.30 6.64
N GLU A 524 -22.10 16.26 6.53
CA GLU A 524 -21.36 16.54 5.30
C GLU A 524 -21.55 15.42 4.26
N LEU A 525 -21.71 14.18 4.72
CA LEU A 525 -22.13 13.04 3.92
C LEU A 525 -23.62 13.11 3.49
N GLY A 526 -24.35 14.13 3.96
CA GLY A 526 -25.75 14.34 3.59
C GLY A 526 -26.72 13.34 4.22
N VAL A 527 -26.36 12.72 5.36
CA VAL A 527 -27.22 11.76 6.05
C VAL A 527 -28.43 12.48 6.66
N ASP A 528 -29.62 12.18 6.14
CA ASP A 528 -30.89 12.75 6.61
C ASP A 528 -31.82 11.72 7.26
N THR A 529 -31.47 10.43 7.14
CA THR A 529 -32.28 9.31 7.63
C THR A 529 -31.37 8.29 8.30
N ILE A 530 -31.72 7.85 9.52
CA ILE A 530 -31.03 6.78 10.23
C ILE A 530 -31.99 5.62 10.47
N LEU A 531 -31.57 4.42 10.08
CA LEU A 531 -32.25 3.16 10.38
C LEU A 531 -31.58 2.52 11.60
N ASP A 532 -32.26 2.61 12.74
CA ASP A 532 -31.82 1.93 13.97
C ASP A 532 -32.38 0.51 13.97
N LEU A 533 -31.52 -0.49 13.75
CA LEU A 533 -31.91 -1.89 13.66
C LEU A 533 -31.88 -2.60 15.02
N ARG A 534 -31.53 -1.89 16.10
CA ARG A 534 -31.40 -2.44 17.45
C ARG A 534 -32.75 -2.86 18.03
N GLY A 535 -32.72 -3.76 19.02
CA GLY A 535 -33.91 -4.11 19.80
C GLY A 535 -34.41 -2.90 20.59
N ARG A 536 -35.68 -2.89 20.98
CA ARG A 536 -36.33 -1.79 21.72
C ARG A 536 -35.62 -1.50 23.04
N SER A 537 -35.28 -2.54 23.79
CA SER A 537 -34.58 -2.38 25.07
C SER A 537 -33.17 -1.85 24.90
N GLU A 538 -32.50 -2.20 23.79
CA GLU A 538 -31.17 -1.72 23.47
C GLU A 538 -31.18 -0.23 23.10
N ALA A 539 -32.05 0.17 22.16
CA ALA A 539 -32.21 1.56 21.75
C ALA A 539 -32.67 2.47 22.89
N ALA A 540 -33.51 1.96 23.81
CA ALA A 540 -33.98 2.73 24.96
C ALA A 540 -32.88 2.99 26.01
N ARG A 541 -31.90 2.09 26.17
CA ARG A 541 -30.78 2.29 27.10
C ARG A 541 -29.80 3.34 26.60
N VAL A 542 -29.56 3.34 25.29
CA VAL A 542 -28.55 4.19 24.67
C VAL A 542 -29.14 4.79 23.39
N PRO A 543 -29.98 5.84 23.52
CA PRO A 543 -30.71 6.43 22.40
C PRO A 543 -29.77 7.19 21.45
N ASP A 544 -30.12 7.18 20.16
CA ASP A 544 -29.45 8.02 19.16
C ASP A 544 -30.09 9.41 19.15
N GLU A 545 -29.31 10.44 19.46
CA GLU A 545 -29.76 11.84 19.46
C GLU A 545 -29.23 12.58 18.23
N PHE A 546 -30.09 12.72 17.21
CA PHE A 546 -29.77 13.43 15.95
C PHE A 546 -30.86 14.43 15.56
N PRO A 547 -30.76 15.69 16.01
CA PRO A 547 -31.70 16.74 15.63
C PRO A 547 -31.72 16.96 14.11
N GLY A 548 -32.92 17.00 13.52
CA GLY A 548 -33.08 17.25 12.08
C GLY A 548 -32.90 16.02 11.18
N VAL A 549 -32.56 14.86 11.75
CA VAL A 549 -32.43 13.58 11.03
C VAL A 549 -33.66 12.71 11.33
N ARG A 550 -34.20 12.08 10.28
CA ARG A 550 -35.33 11.15 10.40
C ARG A 550 -34.85 9.81 10.99
N LEU A 551 -35.19 9.55 12.24
CA LEU A 551 -34.94 8.24 12.87
C LEU A 551 -36.06 7.25 12.55
N VAL A 552 -35.72 6.08 12.01
CA VAL A 552 -36.64 4.97 11.74
C VAL A 552 -36.18 3.74 12.51
N HIS A 553 -36.91 3.39 13.56
CA HIS A 553 -36.58 2.23 14.41
C HIS A 553 -37.20 0.94 13.85
N LEU A 554 -36.36 -0.02 13.48
CA LEU A 554 -36.70 -1.27 12.79
C LEU A 554 -36.03 -2.46 13.49
N PRO A 555 -36.55 -2.92 14.66
CA PRO A 555 -35.91 -3.95 15.44
C PRO A 555 -35.87 -5.28 14.69
N LEU A 556 -34.68 -5.74 14.30
CA LEU A 556 -34.49 -7.01 13.59
C LEU A 556 -34.29 -8.20 14.53
N HIS A 557 -34.00 -7.96 15.81
CA HIS A 557 -33.97 -9.01 16.83
C HIS A 557 -34.23 -8.40 18.21
N GLU A 558 -34.94 -9.15 19.05
CA GLU A 558 -35.19 -8.82 20.46
C GLU A 558 -34.71 -10.00 21.32
N PRO A 559 -33.78 -9.79 22.26
CA PRO A 559 -33.31 -10.86 23.14
C PRO A 559 -34.44 -11.33 24.07
N ALA A 560 -34.40 -12.61 24.44
CA ALA A 560 -35.41 -13.22 25.31
C ALA A 560 -35.40 -12.63 26.74
N ASP A 561 -34.23 -12.24 27.25
CA ASP A 561 -34.10 -11.45 28.48
C ASP A 561 -33.88 -9.95 28.17
N PRO A 562 -34.88 -9.08 28.49
CA PRO A 562 -34.74 -7.63 28.35
C PRO A 562 -33.63 -7.02 29.20
N GLY A 563 -33.13 -7.72 30.23
CA GLY A 563 -32.10 -7.29 31.18
C GLY A 563 -30.66 -7.55 30.74
N ALA A 564 -30.42 -8.39 29.74
CA ALA A 564 -29.11 -8.96 29.42
C ALA A 564 -28.09 -8.01 28.73
N GLY A 565 -28.31 -6.69 28.78
CA GLY A 565 -27.36 -5.68 28.25
C GLY A 565 -27.25 -5.68 26.72
N SER A 566 -26.73 -4.58 26.15
CA SER A 566 -26.60 -4.37 24.69
C SER A 566 -25.43 -5.09 24.03
N VAL A 567 -24.60 -5.80 24.79
CA VAL A 567 -23.37 -6.42 24.28
C VAL A 567 -23.37 -7.95 24.42
N LEU A 568 -24.29 -8.51 25.20
CA LEU A 568 -24.27 -9.94 25.56
C LEU A 568 -25.62 -10.66 25.58
N GLY A 569 -26.74 -9.96 25.42
CA GLY A 569 -28.07 -10.57 25.55
C GLY A 569 -28.45 -11.60 24.50
N ALA A 570 -27.63 -11.81 23.47
CA ALA A 570 -27.82 -12.89 22.51
C ALA A 570 -27.01 -14.17 22.85
N ALA A 571 -26.06 -14.11 23.80
CA ALA A 571 -25.14 -15.21 24.07
C ALA A 571 -25.29 -15.85 25.47
N ALA A 572 -26.13 -15.30 26.34
CA ALA A 572 -26.14 -15.69 27.76
C ALA A 572 -27.54 -15.92 28.33
N ASP A 573 -28.23 -16.97 27.87
CA ASP A 573 -29.36 -17.53 28.62
C ASP A 573 -29.04 -18.97 29.05
N ALA A 574 -29.09 -19.21 30.37
CA ALA A 574 -28.80 -20.49 31.04
C ALA A 574 -29.85 -21.60 30.78
N SER A 575 -30.60 -21.51 29.67
CA SER A 575 -31.65 -22.45 29.27
C SER A 575 -31.43 -23.05 27.87
N GLY A 576 -30.31 -22.76 27.21
CA GLY A 576 -29.98 -23.26 25.87
C GLY A 576 -30.29 -22.23 24.80
N THR A 577 -29.25 -21.59 24.26
CA THR A 577 -29.36 -20.55 23.23
C THR A 577 -29.09 -21.12 21.83
N PRO A 578 -29.83 -20.67 20.79
CA PRO A 578 -29.49 -20.93 19.39
C PRO A 578 -28.12 -20.31 19.02
N GLY A 579 -27.36 -20.92 18.11
CA GLY A 579 -26.04 -20.40 17.69
C GLY A 579 -26.14 -19.08 16.90
N LEU A 580 -25.01 -18.40 16.65
CA LEU A 580 -24.97 -17.18 15.80
C LEU A 580 -25.65 -17.40 14.43
N ARG A 581 -25.53 -18.61 13.87
CA ARG A 581 -26.25 -19.06 12.67
C ARG A 581 -27.77 -18.99 12.80
N ASP A 582 -28.31 -19.37 13.95
CA ASP A 582 -29.75 -19.38 14.20
C ASP A 582 -30.32 -17.96 14.31
N LEU A 583 -29.56 -17.00 14.87
CA LEU A 583 -29.93 -15.59 14.88
C LEU A 583 -30.06 -15.05 13.44
N TYR A 584 -29.08 -15.33 12.58
CA TYR A 584 -29.07 -14.85 11.19
C TYR A 584 -30.23 -15.45 10.41
N ARG A 585 -30.49 -16.74 10.62
CA ARG A 585 -31.66 -17.45 10.08
C ARG A 585 -32.98 -16.87 10.61
N GLU A 586 -33.09 -16.57 11.91
CA GLU A 586 -34.29 -15.95 12.50
C GLU A 586 -34.60 -14.61 11.83
N ILE A 587 -33.60 -13.74 11.68
CA ILE A 587 -33.77 -12.44 11.04
C ILE A 587 -34.28 -12.61 9.61
N ALA A 588 -33.66 -13.48 8.83
CA ALA A 588 -34.03 -13.75 7.44
C ALA A 588 -35.44 -14.31 7.29
N LEU A 589 -35.90 -15.16 8.22
CA LEU A 589 -37.19 -15.83 8.12
C LEU A 589 -38.36 -15.04 8.70
N THR A 590 -38.11 -14.22 9.73
CA THR A 590 -39.18 -13.64 10.55
C THR A 590 -39.33 -12.13 10.42
N ARG A 591 -38.33 -11.43 9.86
CA ARG A 591 -38.27 -9.95 9.86
C ARG A 591 -38.44 -9.31 8.48
N GLY A 592 -39.06 -10.02 7.55
CA GLY A 592 -39.28 -9.51 6.19
C GLY A 592 -40.11 -8.21 6.16
N GLY A 593 -41.03 -8.01 7.11
CA GLY A 593 -41.78 -6.75 7.23
C GLY A 593 -40.90 -5.55 7.57
N GLU A 594 -40.01 -5.69 8.55
CA GLU A 594 -39.04 -4.67 8.95
C GLU A 594 -38.01 -4.41 7.82
N MET A 595 -37.56 -5.45 7.11
CA MET A 595 -36.70 -5.31 5.94
C MET A 595 -37.37 -4.43 4.88
N VAL A 596 -38.62 -4.74 4.50
CA VAL A 596 -39.39 -3.97 3.52
C VAL A 596 -39.60 -2.52 3.98
N ALA A 597 -39.84 -2.28 5.27
CA ALA A 597 -39.96 -0.94 5.81
C ALA A 597 -38.64 -0.14 5.68
N GLY A 598 -37.50 -0.77 5.93
CA GLY A 598 -36.18 -0.17 5.74
C GLY A 598 -35.88 0.14 4.27
N LEU A 599 -36.18 -0.77 3.35
CA LEU A 599 -36.01 -0.54 1.91
C LEU A 599 -36.88 0.63 1.41
N ARG A 600 -38.10 0.78 1.93
CA ARG A 600 -38.96 1.93 1.63
C ARG A 600 -38.41 3.23 2.20
N ALA A 601 -37.86 3.20 3.42
CA ALA A 601 -37.20 4.37 4.00
C ALA A 601 -36.04 4.83 3.09
N ILE A 602 -35.20 3.90 2.63
CA ILE A 602 -34.13 4.18 1.65
C ILE A 602 -34.69 4.73 0.35
N ALA A 603 -35.74 4.12 -0.22
CA ALA A 603 -36.35 4.59 -1.45
C ALA A 603 -36.87 6.03 -1.33
N SER A 604 -37.46 6.38 -0.18
CA SER A 604 -38.11 7.67 0.07
C SER A 604 -37.22 8.81 0.59
N ALA A 605 -35.98 8.52 1.02
CA ALA A 605 -35.08 9.53 1.55
C ALA A 605 -34.65 10.54 0.48
N ASP A 606 -34.53 11.82 0.82
CA ASP A 606 -34.04 12.85 -0.11
C ASP A 606 -32.51 12.92 -0.09
N GLY A 607 -31.91 12.74 1.10
CA GLY A 607 -30.48 12.58 1.34
C GLY A 607 -30.05 11.12 1.53
N ALA A 608 -28.89 10.97 2.16
CA ALA A 608 -28.28 9.67 2.42
C ALA A 608 -28.90 8.98 3.64
N VAL A 609 -28.87 7.65 3.64
CA VAL A 609 -29.43 6.81 4.70
C VAL A 609 -28.32 6.04 5.40
N LEU A 610 -28.24 6.11 6.73
CA LEU A 610 -27.31 5.30 7.51
C LEU A 610 -28.06 4.21 8.27
N ALA A 611 -27.65 2.95 8.13
CA ALA A 611 -28.19 1.81 8.87
C ALA A 611 -27.20 1.26 9.89
N HIS A 612 -27.61 1.09 11.15
CA HIS A 612 -26.73 0.55 12.18
C HIS A 612 -27.43 -0.41 13.14
N CYS A 613 -26.61 -1.18 13.84
CA CYS A 613 -26.99 -1.94 15.04
C CYS A 613 -25.92 -1.67 16.12
N THR A 614 -25.68 -2.56 17.08
CA THR A 614 -24.61 -2.35 18.09
C THR A 614 -23.23 -2.26 17.46
N ALA A 615 -22.79 -3.34 16.79
CA ALA A 615 -21.47 -3.44 16.18
C ALA A 615 -21.50 -3.15 14.66
N GLY A 616 -22.70 -2.96 14.10
CA GLY A 616 -22.86 -2.88 12.64
C GLY A 616 -22.51 -4.18 11.93
N LYS A 617 -22.48 -5.32 12.65
CA LYS A 617 -22.11 -6.65 12.14
C LYS A 617 -23.35 -7.48 11.80
N ASP A 618 -24.16 -7.85 12.80
CA ASP A 618 -25.19 -8.88 12.65
C ASP A 618 -26.46 -8.38 11.95
N ARG A 619 -27.29 -7.61 12.65
CA ARG A 619 -28.56 -7.07 12.12
C ARG A 619 -28.33 -6.18 10.91
N THR A 620 -27.30 -5.32 10.98
CA THR A 620 -26.86 -4.50 9.85
C THR A 620 -26.34 -5.36 8.70
N GLY A 621 -25.56 -6.40 8.96
CA GLY A 621 -25.03 -7.29 7.93
C GLY A 621 -26.15 -7.98 7.15
N VAL A 622 -27.13 -8.57 7.84
CA VAL A 622 -28.28 -9.22 7.21
C VAL A 622 -29.12 -8.23 6.41
N PHE A 623 -29.42 -7.05 6.99
CA PHE A 623 -30.20 -6.01 6.29
C PHE A 623 -29.51 -5.56 4.99
N ILE A 624 -28.20 -5.25 5.08
CA ILE A 624 -27.41 -4.80 3.92
C ILE A 624 -27.26 -5.91 2.89
N ALA A 625 -27.05 -7.17 3.30
CA ALA A 625 -26.98 -8.29 2.37
C ALA A 625 -28.28 -8.47 1.57
N VAL A 626 -29.44 -8.37 2.22
CA VAL A 626 -30.74 -8.44 1.54
C VAL A 626 -30.96 -7.26 0.61
N LEU A 627 -30.61 -6.03 1.02
CA LEU A 627 -30.66 -4.84 0.17
C LEU A 627 -29.80 -5.02 -1.09
N LEU A 628 -28.54 -5.40 -0.92
CA LEU A 628 -27.57 -5.56 -2.01
C LEU A 628 -28.01 -6.66 -2.98
N ALA A 629 -28.45 -7.81 -2.47
CA ALA A 629 -28.97 -8.89 -3.29
C ALA A 629 -30.26 -8.48 -4.04
N ALA A 630 -31.12 -7.66 -3.42
CA ALA A 630 -32.34 -7.16 -4.07
C ALA A 630 -32.04 -6.23 -5.25
N ILE A 631 -31.01 -5.37 -5.13
CA ILE A 631 -30.58 -4.50 -6.23
C ILE A 631 -29.62 -5.16 -7.21
N GLY A 632 -29.28 -6.45 -6.99
CA GLY A 632 -28.53 -7.29 -7.92
C GLY A 632 -27.02 -7.19 -7.83
N VAL A 633 -26.47 -6.83 -6.67
CA VAL A 633 -25.03 -6.96 -6.38
C VAL A 633 -24.65 -8.43 -6.36
N ARG A 634 -23.43 -8.74 -6.78
CA ARG A 634 -22.90 -10.11 -6.82
C ARG A 634 -22.68 -10.67 -5.41
N ASP A 635 -22.87 -11.97 -5.22
CA ASP A 635 -22.81 -12.59 -3.89
C ASP A 635 -21.42 -12.54 -3.26
N ASP A 636 -20.37 -12.75 -4.05
CA ASP A 636 -18.98 -12.64 -3.62
C ASP A 636 -18.68 -11.24 -3.05
N HIS A 637 -19.22 -10.20 -3.67
CA HIS A 637 -19.13 -8.83 -3.17
C HIS A 637 -19.90 -8.63 -1.86
N ILE A 638 -21.14 -9.14 -1.77
CA ILE A 638 -21.99 -9.02 -0.58
C ILE A 638 -21.32 -9.69 0.63
N VAL A 639 -20.82 -10.91 0.44
CA VAL A 639 -20.18 -11.72 1.46
C VAL A 639 -18.87 -11.07 1.93
N ARG A 640 -18.04 -10.58 1.00
CA ARG A 640 -16.82 -9.83 1.33
C ARG A 640 -17.12 -8.58 2.15
N THR A 641 -18.09 -7.77 1.73
CA THR A 641 -18.48 -6.54 2.47
C THR A 641 -18.92 -6.84 3.90
N TYR A 642 -19.56 -7.99 4.15
CA TYR A 642 -19.88 -8.43 5.50
C TYR A 642 -18.63 -8.83 6.29
N ALA A 643 -17.78 -9.70 5.72
CA ALA A 643 -16.59 -10.25 6.37
C ALA A 643 -15.59 -9.17 6.81
N GLU A 644 -15.50 -8.06 6.07
CA GLU A 644 -14.71 -6.87 6.45
C GLU A 644 -15.08 -6.30 7.84
N SER A 645 -16.25 -6.61 8.38
CA SER A 645 -16.65 -6.17 9.72
C SER A 645 -15.71 -6.69 10.81
N ASP A 646 -15.07 -7.85 10.58
CA ASP A 646 -14.10 -8.45 11.49
C ASP A 646 -12.88 -7.53 11.68
N GLU A 647 -12.27 -7.15 10.56
CA GLU A 647 -11.12 -6.25 10.54
C GLU A 647 -11.47 -4.84 11.04
N ARG A 648 -12.67 -4.34 10.72
CA ARG A 648 -13.09 -2.97 11.07
C ARG A 648 -13.52 -2.78 12.52
N LEU A 649 -13.90 -3.85 13.21
CA LEU A 649 -14.20 -3.79 14.64
C LEU A 649 -12.92 -3.90 15.48
N GLY A 650 -11.96 -4.70 15.03
CA GLY A 650 -10.61 -4.73 15.57
C GLY A 650 -10.48 -5.23 17.01
N ALA A 651 -9.24 -5.24 17.50
CA ALA A 651 -8.88 -5.78 18.83
C ALA A 651 -9.33 -4.89 20.00
N GLU A 652 -9.58 -3.61 19.77
CA GLU A 652 -10.06 -2.68 20.80
C GLU A 652 -11.54 -2.90 21.11
N PHE A 653 -12.39 -3.14 20.10
CA PHE A 653 -13.77 -3.58 20.34
C PHE A 653 -13.81 -4.88 21.13
N ARG A 654 -12.92 -5.84 20.81
CA ARG A 654 -12.73 -7.06 21.63
C ARG A 654 -12.38 -6.71 23.08
N SER A 655 -11.44 -5.80 23.28
CA SER A 655 -10.98 -5.39 24.62
C SER A 655 -12.08 -4.69 25.43
N GLU A 656 -12.92 -3.89 24.78
CA GLU A 656 -14.08 -3.25 25.39
C GLU A 656 -15.17 -4.25 25.78
N VAL A 657 -15.48 -5.19 24.89
CA VAL A 657 -16.41 -6.29 25.18
C VAL A 657 -15.88 -7.13 26.34
N MET A 658 -14.57 -7.39 26.39
CA MET A 658 -13.90 -8.07 27.50
C MET A 658 -13.98 -7.29 28.81
N ALA A 659 -13.75 -5.97 28.78
CA ALA A 659 -13.82 -5.12 29.96
C ALA A 659 -15.25 -5.04 30.52
N LEU A 660 -16.26 -5.05 29.65
CA LEU A 660 -17.68 -5.10 30.02
C LEU A 660 -18.09 -6.45 30.63
N LEU A 661 -17.46 -7.55 30.19
CA LEU A 661 -17.64 -8.89 30.72
C LEU A 661 -17.00 -9.11 32.10
N HIS A 662 -15.95 -8.35 32.42
CA HIS A 662 -15.15 -8.50 33.63
C HIS A 662 -14.92 -7.18 34.40
N PRO A 663 -15.97 -6.54 34.93
CA PRO A 663 -15.82 -5.33 35.73
C PRO A 663 -15.32 -5.68 37.14
N GLY A 664 -14.00 -5.78 37.30
CA GLY A 664 -13.35 -5.99 38.59
C GLY A 664 -13.27 -7.46 39.01
N SER A 665 -12.14 -7.84 39.62
CA SER A 665 -11.81 -9.21 40.01
C SER A 665 -12.82 -9.85 40.98
N SER A 666 -12.97 -11.17 40.84
CA SER A 666 -13.79 -12.13 41.63
C SER A 666 -15.26 -12.34 41.19
N GLY A 667 -15.45 -12.89 39.99
CA GLY A 667 -16.75 -13.44 39.57
C GLY A 667 -16.58 -14.42 38.42
N ASN A 668 -17.09 -15.64 38.59
CA ASN A 668 -17.06 -16.73 37.63
C ASN A 668 -17.95 -16.37 36.41
N SER A 669 -17.39 -15.82 35.33
CA SER A 669 -18.10 -15.73 34.05
C SER A 669 -17.89 -17.05 33.30
N SER A 670 -18.96 -17.57 32.70
CA SER A 670 -18.99 -18.89 32.03
C SER A 670 -18.54 -18.86 30.57
N PHE A 671 -17.88 -17.80 30.11
CA PHE A 671 -17.43 -17.66 28.73
C PHE A 671 -15.97 -18.10 28.58
N THR A 672 -15.72 -19.05 27.68
CA THR A 672 -14.36 -19.40 27.23
C THR A 672 -13.87 -18.38 26.21
N GLU A 673 -12.57 -18.15 26.11
CA GLU A 673 -11.98 -17.26 25.08
C GLU A 673 -12.42 -17.67 23.67
N ASP A 674 -12.44 -18.97 23.37
CA ASP A 674 -12.92 -19.49 22.07
C ASP A 674 -14.38 -19.11 21.76
N ALA A 675 -15.26 -19.08 22.78
CA ALA A 675 -16.67 -18.75 22.58
C ALA A 675 -16.88 -17.24 22.35
N LEU A 676 -16.00 -16.41 22.92
CA LEU A 676 -15.97 -14.99 22.64
C LEU A 676 -15.42 -14.71 21.24
N ASP A 677 -14.43 -15.48 20.80
CA ASP A 677 -13.82 -15.36 19.48
C ASP A 677 -14.84 -15.72 18.40
N ASP A 678 -15.56 -16.83 18.57
CA ASP A 678 -16.68 -17.21 17.70
C ASP A 678 -17.81 -16.15 17.68
N MET A 679 -18.05 -15.47 18.81
CA MET A 679 -19.09 -14.43 18.91
C MET A 679 -18.68 -13.13 18.21
N LEU A 680 -17.41 -12.74 18.27
CA LEU A 680 -16.90 -11.50 17.69
C LEU A 680 -16.59 -11.66 16.19
N ALA A 681 -16.31 -12.89 15.74
CA ALA A 681 -16.00 -13.20 14.35
C ALA A 681 -17.11 -12.76 13.39
N SER A 682 -16.73 -12.41 12.16
CA SER A 682 -17.65 -12.16 11.04
C SER A 682 -17.46 -13.18 9.89
N PRO A 683 -17.71 -14.50 10.11
CA PRO A 683 -17.47 -15.52 9.11
C PRO A 683 -18.40 -15.37 7.89
N ALA A 684 -17.81 -15.34 6.70
CA ALA A 684 -18.47 -15.18 5.40
C ALA A 684 -19.71 -16.08 5.24
N GLU A 685 -19.61 -17.31 5.75
CA GLU A 685 -20.60 -18.37 5.65
C GLU A 685 -21.95 -17.98 6.28
N LEU A 686 -21.99 -17.04 7.22
CA LEU A 686 -23.25 -16.61 7.84
C LEU A 686 -24.15 -15.85 6.87
N ILE A 687 -23.57 -15.00 6.02
CA ILE A 687 -24.33 -14.26 5.01
C ILE A 687 -24.61 -15.13 3.78
N GLU A 688 -23.71 -16.05 3.44
CA GLU A 688 -23.97 -17.08 2.43
C GLU A 688 -25.22 -17.88 2.80
N GLU A 689 -25.29 -18.43 4.02
CA GLU A 689 -26.43 -19.20 4.50
C GLU A 689 -27.73 -18.40 4.55
N VAL A 690 -27.69 -17.11 4.86
CA VAL A 690 -28.86 -16.22 4.81
C VAL A 690 -29.39 -16.10 3.39
N LEU A 691 -28.52 -15.82 2.42
CA LEU A 691 -28.91 -15.67 1.02
C LEU A 691 -29.41 -17.01 0.45
N GLU A 692 -28.75 -18.11 0.80
CA GLU A 692 -29.17 -19.47 0.43
C GLU A 692 -30.52 -19.82 1.03
N THR A 693 -30.76 -19.53 2.31
CA THR A 693 -32.05 -19.78 2.98
C THR A 693 -33.18 -19.02 2.30
N ILE A 694 -32.99 -17.73 2.02
CA ILE A 694 -33.99 -16.91 1.32
C ILE A 694 -34.29 -17.48 -0.07
N ARG A 695 -33.26 -17.89 -0.81
CA ARG A 695 -33.42 -18.46 -2.17
C ARG A 695 -34.01 -19.86 -2.15
N HIS A 696 -33.73 -20.66 -1.13
CA HIS A 696 -34.33 -21.97 -0.96
C HIS A 696 -35.85 -21.85 -0.76
N ASP A 697 -36.28 -20.96 0.16
CA ASP A 697 -37.68 -20.84 0.56
C ASP A 697 -38.52 -20.02 -0.44
N HIS A 698 -37.91 -19.03 -1.10
CA HIS A 698 -38.63 -18.08 -1.97
C HIS A 698 -38.14 -18.04 -3.42
N GLY A 699 -37.10 -18.79 -3.78
CA GLY A 699 -36.49 -18.79 -5.12
C GLY A 699 -35.53 -17.63 -5.36
N THR A 700 -35.96 -16.38 -5.09
CA THR A 700 -35.12 -15.18 -5.22
C THR A 700 -35.37 -14.20 -4.08
N VAL A 701 -34.41 -13.30 -3.82
CA VAL A 701 -34.58 -12.21 -2.85
C VAL A 701 -35.72 -11.27 -3.27
N ALA A 702 -35.93 -11.05 -4.57
CA ALA A 702 -37.05 -10.25 -5.07
C ALA A 702 -38.41 -10.89 -4.74
N THR A 703 -38.53 -12.21 -4.88
CA THR A 703 -39.74 -12.96 -4.53
C THR A 703 -39.98 -12.99 -3.02
N TYR A 704 -38.90 -13.09 -2.22
CA TYR A 704 -38.96 -12.95 -0.77
C TYR A 704 -39.52 -11.58 -0.37
N LEU A 705 -38.95 -10.48 -0.88
CA LEU A 705 -39.45 -9.13 -0.59
C LEU A 705 -40.90 -8.92 -1.05
N ALA A 706 -41.29 -9.49 -2.19
CA ALA A 706 -42.67 -9.45 -2.67
C ALA A 706 -43.64 -10.18 -1.71
N ALA A 707 -43.22 -11.29 -1.10
CA ALA A 707 -44.02 -12.01 -0.11
C ALA A 707 -44.31 -11.17 1.15
N PHE A 708 -43.42 -10.23 1.49
CA PHE A 708 -43.59 -9.26 2.57
C PHE A 708 -44.14 -7.90 2.10
N GLY A 709 -44.67 -7.85 0.88
CA GLY A 709 -45.40 -6.68 0.37
C GLY A 709 -44.54 -5.61 -0.28
N PHE A 710 -43.37 -5.96 -0.85
CA PHE A 710 -42.54 -5.06 -1.65
C PHE A 710 -42.53 -5.51 -3.13
N PRO A 711 -43.49 -5.02 -3.94
CA PRO A 711 -43.69 -5.49 -5.30
C PRO A 711 -42.56 -5.08 -6.26
N SER A 712 -42.52 -5.71 -7.43
CA SER A 712 -41.43 -5.54 -8.40
C SER A 712 -41.24 -4.12 -8.92
N ASP A 713 -42.30 -3.30 -8.94
CA ASP A 713 -42.26 -1.90 -9.35
C ASP A 713 -41.59 -1.01 -8.30
N GLU A 714 -41.84 -1.25 -7.01
CA GLU A 714 -41.11 -0.60 -5.91
C GLU A 714 -39.62 -1.00 -5.94
N LEU A 715 -39.33 -2.29 -6.14
CA LEU A 715 -37.95 -2.78 -6.28
C LEU A 715 -37.22 -2.16 -7.47
N ALA A 716 -37.89 -2.04 -8.62
CA ALA A 716 -37.32 -1.36 -9.79
C ALA A 716 -37.07 0.14 -9.52
N GLY A 717 -37.92 0.79 -8.72
CA GLY A 717 -37.70 2.16 -8.25
C GLY A 717 -36.46 2.30 -7.39
N LEU A 718 -36.30 1.41 -6.40
CA LEU A 718 -35.12 1.35 -5.54
C LEU A 718 -33.84 1.11 -6.36
N ARG A 719 -33.87 0.16 -7.30
CA ARG A 719 -32.72 -0.10 -8.18
C ARG A 719 -32.35 1.11 -9.03
N ARG A 720 -33.33 1.84 -9.60
CA ARG A 720 -33.04 3.08 -10.36
C ARG A 720 -32.42 4.19 -9.51
N LYS A 721 -32.74 4.22 -8.21
CA LYS A 721 -32.16 5.18 -7.26
C LYS A 721 -30.71 4.81 -6.93
N LEU A 722 -30.46 3.52 -6.68
CA LEU A 722 -29.20 3.07 -6.10
C LEU A 722 -28.17 2.57 -7.11
N VAL A 723 -28.53 2.26 -8.36
CA VAL A 723 -27.61 1.69 -9.35
C VAL A 723 -27.49 2.63 -10.56
N ASP A 724 -26.27 2.91 -11.01
CA ASP A 724 -25.96 3.70 -12.21
C ASP A 724 -25.60 2.86 -13.44
#